data_AF-A0A1X6MV48-F1
#
_entry.id   AF-A0A1X6MV48-F1
#
_cell.length_a   1.000
_cell.length_b   1.000
_cell.length_c   1.000
_cell.angle_alpha   90.00
_cell.angle_beta   90.00
_cell.angle_gamma   90.00
#
_symmetry.space_group_name_H-M   'P 1'
#
loop_
_entity.id
_entity.type
_entity.pdbx_description
1 polymer ?
#
loop_
_entity_poly.entity_id
_entity_poly.type
_entity_poly.pdbx_seq_one_letter_code
_entity_poly.pdbx_strand_id
1 'polypeptide(L)'
;MYVIHIIALLVPLTYVLQCIARKVPELCKAYTPGKTDQDVHVRLARLEHIVEAALPQYWSQGHGHTAGSPDTQSDRRRSMSPGADDGNRSQPEDEDPCEGMFDSGRWYGKSASGSVAAPVVLEQLRHVGDSSGSQLPADLLQPAAKILSTQEPNAADRLQRLISDYGFSPTKVPELISELPARHLSNRLVDYYFTAINWTRYPIPERDFRASYASICAEGLMLNPNNLRFLPLLFVVLAISVRLAPEHIGGDEHTRKLTSTRYYWSSRRALIIAAAIAPDCFEMVLTRMLSARFLILDRRMTESWNQLGAAVRTAQALGMHRDGAAMGMDLVRVEKRRRAWAHLYHADRSIALVLGRPAAIQDVYTSTLPPSNVDDYASSDLHKPLPLSTPTLSTFMILRHTLAGIMGRVSHHFQQVRSPSHYSEVLALDDELVKFMQMLPAHYSVEPDTSLDQSHPYIPVHRFLLVTEVLFVRTTLNRPYLLRRLGSDRYERSRQACFESALTDYRIRRVFLATTTKEARDPVASAYREFQSAMISGIYLVLYPRGSDAAAMHAVVDSFLKGQELRKELDEMTRREVNIIQFLKDKSIKLAAATESGSSKLHSSLQKPNFTLNIPHTPTRSASMGSVHPSGTASPVVSALSMTSLPPKSAYAHQPAIPSHLQHVESGSNSSTGSPPGEETESSAQSLLDQWCNIFSGGPTDDSTGTTTRLPWGTPGLTDLSGWLPTSSPMLANEALPGLDGSDWGYWDTLVNQLNPGSDMSSEYVPAAWPNASDNDRLEEATADGNTGGNTPLSKVARLESSLPSELPLTSMATTSMATRATRILSWNVETPVPFLNLPPRKVGTSSVPPGSRLSLLRELIARHDFPDFVCLQEVRARQSDKEWIVALKAAANKSDSGPKYTAYMSLNRALRGPRHFGVITYVKDAHKIAVSREVDWDAEGRVIILEMKSGWALLNVYALNGSEYFWRDPLGQNAPKTRNERKRDFNRLLMQECQAMRARGLRLVLIGDFNISLTKKDCVPRLRTEYPHSLARKEFNEEFIPTLDVVDVYREVHGQKAAFSWFVKGKPQGADAARVDYALVQRTLMDRVIETMYHEDSVERAHSDHAPLTLALRDMDGLEEENDTVLLGEPLA
;
A
#
# COMPACT_ATOMS: atom_id res chain seq x y z
N MET A 1 -31.56 5.07 -35.68
CA MET A 1 -31.16 6.46 -36.00
C MET A 1 -29.94 6.95 -35.23
N TYR A 2 -29.93 7.00 -33.88
CA TYR A 2 -28.86 7.64 -33.08
C TYR A 2 -27.40 7.31 -33.50
N VAL A 3 -27.08 6.04 -33.76
CA VAL A 3 -25.74 5.60 -34.21
C VAL A 3 -25.32 6.26 -35.53
N ILE A 4 -26.26 6.48 -36.46
CA ILE A 4 -26.01 7.09 -37.77
C ILE A 4 -25.68 8.59 -37.63
N HIS A 5 -26.34 9.30 -36.69
CA HIS A 5 -26.00 10.68 -36.36
C HIS A 5 -24.56 10.81 -35.82
N ILE A 6 -24.13 9.88 -34.96
CA ILE A 6 -22.76 9.85 -34.43
C ILE A 6 -21.74 9.61 -35.56
N ILE A 7 -22.01 8.66 -36.47
CA ILE A 7 -21.15 8.38 -37.63
C ILE A 7 -21.05 9.61 -38.54
N ALA A 8 -22.16 10.31 -38.82
CA ALA A 8 -22.18 11.50 -39.66
C ALA A 8 -21.31 12.66 -39.11
N LEU A 9 -21.19 12.77 -37.78
CA LEU A 9 -20.36 13.78 -37.11
C LEU A 9 -18.87 13.42 -37.03
N LEU A 10 -18.50 12.14 -37.07
CA LEU A 10 -17.11 11.66 -36.92
C LEU A 10 -16.33 11.59 -38.25
N VAL A 11 -17.02 11.42 -39.39
CA VAL A 11 -16.39 11.36 -40.71
C VAL A 11 -15.67 12.67 -41.10
N PRO A 12 -16.20 13.89 -40.84
CA PRO A 12 -15.48 15.13 -41.14
C PRO A 12 -14.18 15.30 -40.33
N LEU A 13 -14.18 14.96 -39.02
CA LEU A 13 -13.00 15.11 -38.16
C LEU A 13 -11.84 14.21 -38.59
N THR A 14 -12.14 12.95 -38.93
CA THR A 14 -11.13 11.98 -39.36
C THR A 14 -10.47 12.38 -40.68
N TYR A 15 -11.20 13.02 -41.59
CA TYR A 15 -10.66 13.53 -42.86
C TYR A 15 -9.64 14.66 -42.64
N VAL A 16 -9.95 15.65 -41.79
CA VAL A 16 -9.05 16.78 -41.48
C VAL A 16 -7.75 16.30 -40.82
N LEU A 17 -7.85 15.36 -39.87
CA LEU A 17 -6.68 14.75 -39.22
C LEU A 17 -5.78 14.01 -40.22
N GLN A 18 -6.35 13.30 -41.20
CA GLN A 18 -5.57 12.59 -42.23
C GLN A 18 -4.82 13.54 -43.19
N CYS A 19 -5.40 14.70 -43.54
CA CYS A 19 -4.71 15.68 -44.37
C CYS A 19 -3.53 16.35 -43.65
N ILE A 20 -3.69 16.67 -42.36
CA ILE A 20 -2.60 17.20 -41.51
C ILE A 20 -1.46 16.18 -41.40
N ALA A 21 -1.78 14.91 -41.14
CA ALA A 21 -0.79 13.82 -41.08
C ALA A 21 -0.03 13.59 -42.40
N ARG A 22 -0.57 14.03 -43.54
CA ARG A 22 0.02 13.89 -44.88
C ARG A 22 0.78 15.14 -45.38
N LYS A 23 0.83 16.23 -44.61
CA LYS A 23 1.53 17.49 -44.96
C LYS A 23 1.10 18.13 -46.30
N VAL A 24 -0.19 18.06 -46.64
CA VAL A 24 -0.78 18.77 -47.80
C VAL A 24 -1.93 19.69 -47.35
N PRO A 25 -1.63 20.84 -46.72
CA PRO A 25 -2.66 21.75 -46.19
C PRO A 25 -3.51 22.42 -47.28
N GLU A 26 -3.02 22.59 -48.52
CA GLU A 26 -3.79 23.25 -49.60
C GLU A 26 -5.08 22.50 -50.00
N LEU A 27 -5.18 21.22 -49.63
CA LEU A 27 -6.37 20.39 -49.86
C LEU A 27 -7.41 20.49 -48.72
N CYS A 28 -7.06 21.10 -47.59
CA CYS A 28 -7.95 21.31 -46.44
C CYS A 28 -8.89 22.52 -46.66
N LYS A 29 -9.93 22.37 -47.49
CA LYS A 29 -10.99 23.39 -47.58
C LYS A 29 -11.98 23.24 -46.43
N ALA A 30 -11.98 24.22 -45.52
CA ALA A 30 -12.95 24.29 -44.43
C ALA A 30 -14.38 24.48 -44.96
N TYR A 31 -15.35 23.88 -44.26
CA TYR A 31 -16.77 24.11 -44.51
C TYR A 31 -17.10 25.59 -44.36
N THR A 32 -17.69 26.19 -45.39
CA THR A 32 -18.06 27.60 -45.44
C THR A 32 -19.57 27.72 -45.60
N PRO A 33 -20.32 28.05 -44.53
CA PRO A 33 -21.77 28.23 -44.60
C PRO A 33 -22.18 29.24 -45.67
N GLY A 34 -23.25 28.94 -46.42
CA GLY A 34 -23.81 29.86 -47.42
C GLY A 34 -23.45 29.58 -48.88
N LYS A 35 -22.82 28.44 -49.21
CA LYS A 35 -22.72 27.95 -50.60
C LYS A 35 -23.66 26.76 -50.83
N THR A 36 -24.51 26.88 -51.84
CA THR A 36 -25.60 25.95 -52.19
C THR A 36 -25.15 24.50 -52.37
N ASP A 37 -23.93 24.31 -52.88
CA ASP A 37 -23.44 23.02 -53.34
C ASP A 37 -22.94 22.11 -52.19
N GLN A 38 -23.01 22.59 -50.95
CA GLN A 38 -22.65 21.85 -49.73
C GLN A 38 -23.82 21.72 -48.74
N ASP A 39 -25.07 21.89 -49.18
CA ASP A 39 -26.21 21.76 -48.28
C ASP A 39 -26.37 20.32 -47.74
N VAL A 40 -26.14 20.19 -46.43
CA VAL A 40 -26.29 18.93 -45.68
C VAL A 40 -27.75 18.47 -45.66
N HIS A 41 -28.72 19.38 -45.68
CA HIS A 41 -30.15 19.04 -45.67
C HIS A 41 -30.59 18.36 -46.96
N VAL A 42 -30.08 18.81 -48.12
CA VAL A 42 -30.33 18.14 -49.42
C VAL A 42 -29.72 16.74 -49.44
N ARG A 43 -28.57 16.54 -48.79
CA ARG A 43 -27.96 15.20 -48.63
C ARG A 43 -28.71 14.32 -47.63
N LEU A 44 -29.27 14.90 -46.56
CA LEU A 44 -30.09 14.19 -45.58
C LEU A 44 -31.40 13.72 -46.21
N ALA A 45 -32.16 14.63 -46.82
CA ALA A 45 -33.41 14.32 -47.50
C ALA A 45 -33.24 13.27 -48.61
N ARG A 46 -32.11 13.31 -49.33
CA ARG A 46 -31.78 12.28 -50.33
C ARG A 46 -31.46 10.91 -49.70
N LEU A 47 -30.84 10.88 -48.52
CA LEU A 47 -30.60 9.62 -47.78
C LEU A 47 -31.89 9.08 -47.16
N GLU A 48 -32.74 9.95 -46.61
CA GLU A 48 -34.07 9.60 -46.09
C GLU A 48 -34.93 9.01 -47.21
N HIS A 49 -35.00 9.67 -48.37
CA HIS A 49 -35.71 9.15 -49.55
C HIS A 49 -35.15 7.81 -50.06
N ILE A 50 -33.83 7.59 -50.01
CA ILE A 50 -33.23 6.28 -50.35
C ILE A 50 -33.64 5.20 -49.34
N VAL A 51 -33.71 5.53 -48.05
CA VAL A 51 -34.14 4.60 -46.99
C VAL A 51 -35.64 4.30 -47.10
N GLU A 52 -36.48 5.30 -47.36
CA GLU A 52 -37.92 5.14 -47.60
C GLU A 52 -38.21 4.30 -48.86
N ALA A 53 -37.42 4.46 -49.94
CA ALA A 53 -37.55 3.65 -51.15
C ALA A 53 -37.04 2.20 -50.97
N ALA A 54 -36.05 1.98 -50.10
CA ALA A 54 -35.46 0.66 -49.86
C ALA A 54 -36.22 -0.17 -48.82
N LEU A 55 -36.82 0.44 -47.78
CA LEU A 55 -37.52 -0.27 -46.71
C LEU A 55 -38.59 -1.26 -47.21
N PRO A 56 -39.48 -0.90 -48.16
CA PRO A 56 -40.48 -1.81 -48.68
C PRO A 56 -39.90 -3.08 -49.33
N GLN A 57 -38.72 -2.99 -49.95
CA GLN A 57 -38.07 -4.12 -50.61
C GLN A 57 -37.45 -5.11 -49.62
N TYR A 58 -36.97 -4.62 -48.47
CA TYR A 58 -36.45 -5.47 -47.39
C TYR A 58 -37.57 -6.08 -46.54
N TRP A 59 -38.70 -5.38 -46.36
CA TRP A 59 -39.82 -5.90 -45.56
C TRP A 59 -40.67 -6.94 -46.32
N SER A 60 -40.62 -6.96 -47.66
CA SER A 60 -41.47 -7.84 -48.49
C SER A 60 -40.90 -9.24 -48.78
N GLN A 61 -39.77 -9.63 -48.19
CA GLN A 61 -39.18 -10.98 -48.36
C GLN A 61 -39.44 -11.94 -47.19
N GLY A 62 -40.10 -11.48 -46.12
CA GLY A 62 -40.47 -12.30 -44.95
C GLY A 62 -41.97 -12.54 -44.86
N HIS A 63 -42.43 -13.70 -45.37
CA HIS A 63 -43.80 -14.23 -45.34
C HIS A 63 -44.88 -13.47 -46.13
N GLY A 64 -45.38 -14.12 -47.19
CA GLY A 64 -46.60 -13.76 -47.89
C GLY A 64 -47.19 -14.96 -48.64
N HIS A 65 -48.53 -15.00 -48.73
CA HIS A 65 -49.40 -16.07 -49.27
C HIS A 65 -49.59 -17.28 -48.34
N THR A 66 -50.82 -17.76 -48.10
CA THR A 66 -52.04 -17.71 -48.95
C THR A 66 -53.22 -16.89 -48.40
N ALA A 67 -54.30 -16.81 -49.19
CA ALA A 67 -55.55 -16.05 -48.97
C ALA A 67 -56.45 -16.65 -47.85
N GLY A 68 -57.51 -15.99 -47.35
CA GLY A 68 -58.02 -14.63 -47.62
C GLY A 68 -59.53 -14.59 -47.96
N SER A 69 -60.35 -14.07 -47.04
CA SER A 69 -61.76 -13.64 -47.24
C SER A 69 -62.23 -12.82 -46.02
N PRO A 70 -63.10 -11.82 -46.16
CA PRO A 70 -63.78 -11.16 -45.02
C PRO A 70 -65.11 -11.85 -44.67
N ASP A 71 -65.53 -11.83 -43.38
CA ASP A 71 -66.68 -11.02 -42.92
C ASP A 71 -66.92 -11.05 -41.38
N THR A 72 -67.74 -10.11 -40.89
CA THR A 72 -68.53 -10.03 -39.63
C THR A 72 -68.07 -10.67 -38.29
N GLN A 73 -68.09 -9.85 -37.22
CA GLN A 73 -68.65 -10.07 -35.85
C GLN A 73 -68.49 -11.47 -35.18
N SER A 74 -68.05 -11.62 -33.92
CA SER A 74 -68.60 -10.94 -32.72
C SER A 74 -67.86 -11.26 -31.39
N ASP A 75 -68.04 -10.39 -30.40
CA ASP A 75 -68.15 -10.64 -28.93
C ASP A 75 -67.17 -11.54 -28.12
N ARG A 76 -66.52 -10.88 -27.14
CA ARG A 76 -66.48 -11.18 -25.68
C ARG A 76 -65.60 -12.28 -25.05
N ARG A 77 -64.83 -11.78 -24.05
CA ARG A 77 -64.49 -12.36 -22.72
C ARG A 77 -63.51 -13.55 -22.72
N ARG A 78 -62.41 -13.50 -21.95
CA ARG A 78 -62.29 -13.57 -20.46
C ARG A 78 -62.78 -14.89 -19.84
N SER A 79 -61.93 -15.91 -19.91
CA SER A 79 -61.74 -16.98 -18.91
C SER A 79 -60.39 -17.66 -19.24
N MET A 80 -59.35 -17.50 -18.40
CA MET A 80 -59.00 -18.37 -17.26
C MET A 80 -58.33 -19.70 -17.67
N SER A 81 -57.19 -19.98 -17.04
CA SER A 81 -56.38 -21.20 -17.20
C SER A 81 -57.12 -22.48 -16.80
N PRO A 82 -56.69 -23.66 -17.31
CA PRO A 82 -55.56 -24.39 -16.72
C PRO A 82 -54.46 -24.73 -17.76
N GLY A 83 -53.31 -25.30 -17.41
CA GLY A 83 -52.81 -25.70 -16.08
C GLY A 83 -52.50 -27.20 -15.99
N ALA A 84 -51.25 -27.57 -16.29
CA ALA A 84 -50.72 -28.95 -16.38
C ALA A 84 -51.36 -29.79 -17.52
N ASP A 85 -50.76 -30.89 -18.00
CA ASP A 85 -49.47 -31.52 -17.67
C ASP A 85 -48.84 -32.17 -18.93
N ASP A 86 -47.72 -32.89 -18.75
CA ASP A 86 -47.11 -33.85 -19.68
C ASP A 86 -46.53 -33.32 -21.01
N GLY A 87 -45.69 -34.14 -21.67
CA GLY A 87 -45.41 -33.97 -23.09
C GLY A 87 -44.21 -34.75 -23.64
N ASN A 88 -43.04 -34.60 -23.00
CA ASN A 88 -41.75 -35.18 -23.43
C ASN A 88 -41.20 -34.65 -24.78
N ARG A 89 -39.90 -34.89 -25.04
CA ARG A 89 -39.23 -34.76 -26.36
C ARG A 89 -39.09 -33.36 -26.97
N SER A 90 -38.44 -32.43 -26.27
CA SER A 90 -37.53 -31.49 -26.93
C SER A 90 -36.16 -32.17 -27.17
N GLN A 91 -35.50 -31.80 -28.27
CA GLN A 91 -34.10 -32.19 -28.54
C GLN A 91 -33.17 -31.38 -27.62
N PRO A 92 -31.89 -31.79 -27.44
CA PRO A 92 -30.88 -30.82 -26.99
C PRO A 92 -30.80 -29.72 -28.05
N GLU A 93 -31.22 -28.50 -27.67
CA GLU A 93 -30.83 -27.30 -28.40
C GLU A 93 -29.33 -27.10 -28.16
N ASP A 94 -28.56 -26.88 -29.23
CA ASP A 94 -27.10 -26.90 -29.16
C ASP A 94 -26.54 -25.85 -28.18
N GLU A 95 -25.80 -26.29 -27.16
CA GLU A 95 -25.05 -25.41 -26.27
C GLU A 95 -23.93 -24.70 -27.06
N ASP A 96 -24.17 -23.48 -27.55
CA ASP A 96 -23.22 -22.66 -28.34
C ASP A 96 -21.81 -22.66 -27.70
N PRO A 97 -20.85 -23.45 -28.24
CA PRO A 97 -19.72 -23.88 -27.44
C PRO A 97 -18.60 -22.83 -27.49
N CYS A 98 -18.58 -22.00 -26.43
CA CYS A 98 -17.57 -20.99 -26.12
C CYS A 98 -17.71 -19.66 -26.88
N GLU A 99 -18.20 -18.62 -26.18
CA GLU A 99 -18.52 -17.30 -26.74
C GLU A 99 -17.32 -16.38 -27.07
N GLY A 100 -16.35 -16.90 -27.83
CA GLY A 100 -15.19 -16.15 -28.29
C GLY A 100 -14.28 -17.00 -29.18
N MET A 101 -13.31 -16.35 -29.82
CA MET A 101 -12.46 -16.94 -30.84
C MET A 101 -10.98 -16.89 -30.44
N PHE A 102 -10.21 -17.86 -30.94
CA PHE A 102 -8.75 -17.87 -30.86
C PHE A 102 -8.14 -17.46 -32.19
N ASP A 103 -7.31 -16.42 -32.17
CA ASP A 103 -6.46 -16.03 -33.28
C ASP A 103 -5.00 -15.93 -32.79
N SER A 104 -4.08 -16.54 -33.54
CA SER A 104 -2.62 -16.39 -33.34
C SER A 104 -2.14 -16.70 -31.91
N GLY A 105 -2.85 -17.60 -31.21
CA GLY A 105 -2.58 -18.03 -29.83
C GLY A 105 -3.22 -17.16 -28.73
N ARG A 106 -3.93 -16.09 -29.10
CA ARG A 106 -4.60 -15.13 -28.22
C ARG A 106 -6.13 -15.33 -28.26
N TRP A 107 -6.83 -14.91 -27.21
CA TRP A 107 -8.28 -15.03 -27.04
C TRP A 107 -9.00 -13.69 -27.18
N TYR A 108 -10.12 -13.69 -27.91
CA TYR A 108 -10.99 -12.55 -28.13
C TYR A 108 -12.46 -12.96 -27.92
N GLY A 109 -13.16 -12.34 -26.95
CA GLY A 109 -14.59 -12.58 -26.74
C GLY A 109 -15.48 -11.93 -27.80
N LYS A 110 -16.75 -12.36 -27.93
CA LYS A 110 -17.74 -11.83 -28.90
C LYS A 110 -17.86 -10.29 -28.93
N SER A 111 -17.53 -9.58 -27.84
CA SER A 111 -17.57 -8.11 -27.73
C SER A 111 -16.27 -7.37 -28.10
N ALA A 112 -15.23 -8.07 -28.57
CA ALA A 112 -13.97 -7.44 -28.97
C ALA A 112 -14.17 -6.53 -30.20
N SER A 113 -13.61 -5.31 -30.16
CA SER A 113 -13.68 -4.38 -31.29
C SER A 113 -13.04 -4.97 -32.54
N GLY A 114 -13.71 -4.89 -33.68
CA GLY A 114 -13.15 -5.27 -34.99
C GLY A 114 -11.92 -4.47 -35.41
N SER A 115 -11.61 -3.35 -34.75
CA SER A 115 -10.32 -2.64 -34.92
C SER A 115 -9.14 -3.30 -34.21
N VAL A 116 -9.40 -4.25 -33.30
CA VAL A 116 -8.40 -4.98 -32.50
C VAL A 116 -8.41 -6.48 -32.83
N ALA A 117 -9.57 -7.01 -33.22
CA ALA A 117 -9.81 -8.41 -33.61
C ALA A 117 -10.28 -8.52 -35.08
N ALA A 118 -9.65 -7.78 -35.99
CA ALA A 118 -10.05 -7.74 -37.40
C ALA A 118 -10.11 -9.13 -38.09
N PRO A 119 -9.15 -10.05 -37.88
CA PRO A 119 -9.22 -11.40 -38.46
C PRO A 119 -10.46 -12.17 -37.98
N VAL A 120 -10.78 -12.08 -36.68
CA VAL A 120 -11.95 -12.73 -36.05
C VAL A 120 -13.27 -12.26 -36.68
N VAL A 121 -13.44 -10.95 -36.86
CA VAL A 121 -14.65 -10.40 -37.49
C VAL A 121 -14.76 -10.83 -38.95
N LEU A 122 -13.65 -10.90 -39.68
CA LEU A 122 -13.62 -11.34 -41.08
C LEU A 122 -13.87 -12.85 -41.23
N GLU A 123 -13.48 -13.65 -40.24
CA GLU A 123 -13.80 -15.08 -40.17
C GLU A 123 -15.29 -15.32 -39.85
N GLN A 124 -15.85 -14.58 -38.89
CA GLN A 124 -17.29 -14.63 -38.59
C GLN A 124 -18.14 -14.23 -39.81
N LEU A 125 -17.76 -13.16 -40.52
CA LEU A 125 -18.45 -12.72 -41.74
C LEU A 125 -18.41 -13.73 -42.90
N ARG A 126 -17.42 -14.64 -42.93
CA ARG A 126 -17.39 -15.74 -43.92
C ARG A 126 -18.46 -16.79 -43.64
N HIS A 127 -18.66 -17.15 -42.38
CA HIS A 127 -19.61 -18.20 -41.97
C HIS A 127 -21.08 -17.76 -42.10
N VAL A 128 -21.35 -16.45 -42.09
CA VAL A 128 -22.70 -15.88 -42.35
C VAL A 128 -23.17 -16.12 -43.80
N GLY A 129 -22.27 -16.43 -44.74
CA GLY A 129 -22.61 -16.63 -46.16
C GLY A 129 -23.15 -18.01 -46.53
N ASP A 130 -22.84 -19.06 -45.77
CA ASP A 130 -23.05 -20.46 -46.20
C ASP A 130 -24.45 -21.03 -45.87
N SER A 131 -25.21 -20.36 -45.01
CA SER A 131 -26.53 -20.82 -44.54
C SER A 131 -27.71 -20.37 -45.44
N SER A 132 -27.44 -19.69 -46.55
CA SER A 132 -28.43 -19.41 -47.59
C SER A 132 -27.79 -19.56 -48.98
N GLY A 133 -28.49 -20.18 -49.93
CA GLY A 133 -27.94 -20.68 -51.21
C GLY A 133 -27.53 -19.62 -52.24
N SER A 134 -27.06 -18.44 -51.81
CA SER A 134 -26.58 -17.36 -52.67
C SER A 134 -25.05 -17.33 -52.68
N GLN A 135 -24.43 -17.86 -53.74
CA GLN A 135 -22.98 -17.76 -53.91
C GLN A 135 -22.56 -16.30 -54.07
N LEU A 136 -22.01 -15.71 -53.00
CA LEU A 136 -21.37 -14.39 -53.06
C LEU A 136 -20.18 -14.45 -54.04
N PRO A 137 -20.02 -13.49 -54.97
CA PRO A 137 -18.94 -13.51 -55.95
C PRO A 137 -17.55 -13.56 -55.30
N ALA A 138 -16.80 -14.62 -55.58
CA ALA A 138 -15.46 -14.84 -55.02
C ALA A 138 -14.50 -13.65 -55.23
N ASP A 139 -14.67 -12.89 -56.32
CA ASP A 139 -13.86 -11.72 -56.65
C ASP A 139 -14.02 -10.54 -55.68
N LEU A 140 -15.11 -10.46 -54.91
CA LEU A 140 -15.25 -9.47 -53.83
C LEU A 140 -14.47 -9.87 -52.57
N LEU A 141 -14.16 -11.16 -52.39
CA LEU A 141 -13.35 -11.67 -51.27
C LEU A 141 -11.85 -11.73 -51.60
N GLN A 142 -11.44 -11.76 -52.87
CA GLN A 142 -10.03 -11.76 -53.26
C GLN A 142 -9.21 -10.54 -52.79
N PRO A 143 -9.69 -9.29 -52.85
CA PRO A 143 -8.96 -8.13 -52.33
C PRO A 143 -8.74 -8.22 -50.83
N ALA A 144 -9.78 -8.62 -50.08
CA ALA A 144 -9.68 -8.84 -48.65
C ALA A 144 -8.70 -9.98 -48.32
N ALA A 145 -8.70 -11.08 -49.07
CA ALA A 145 -7.77 -12.19 -48.90
C ALA A 145 -6.30 -11.81 -49.13
N LYS A 146 -6.01 -10.92 -50.09
CA LYS A 146 -4.64 -10.39 -50.32
C LYS A 146 -4.20 -9.36 -49.27
N ILE A 147 -5.13 -8.63 -48.66
CA ILE A 147 -4.84 -7.75 -47.52
C ILE A 147 -4.63 -8.59 -46.24
N LEU A 148 -5.41 -9.67 -46.06
CA LEU A 148 -5.24 -10.65 -44.98
C LEU A 148 -3.94 -11.47 -45.08
N SER A 149 -3.29 -11.53 -46.25
CA SER A 149 -2.02 -12.27 -46.40
C SER A 149 -0.80 -11.49 -45.90
N THR A 150 -0.96 -10.30 -45.31
CA THR A 150 0.08 -9.76 -44.43
C THR A 150 0.07 -10.56 -43.12
N GLN A 151 0.85 -11.64 -43.08
CA GLN A 151 1.11 -12.39 -41.85
C GLN A 151 1.47 -11.40 -40.73
N GLU A 152 0.97 -11.63 -39.51
CA GLU A 152 1.52 -10.92 -38.35
C GLU A 152 3.04 -11.07 -38.37
N PRO A 153 3.82 -9.98 -38.27
CA PRO A 153 5.28 -10.07 -38.30
C PRO A 153 5.72 -11.08 -37.23
N ASN A 154 6.53 -12.05 -37.61
CA ASN A 154 6.89 -13.14 -36.71
C ASN A 154 7.87 -12.64 -35.63
N ALA A 155 8.26 -13.53 -34.70
CA ALA A 155 9.12 -13.15 -33.59
C ALA A 155 10.52 -12.66 -34.02
N ALA A 156 11.07 -13.16 -35.13
CA ALA A 156 12.31 -12.66 -35.72
C ALA A 156 12.09 -11.28 -36.37
N ASP A 157 11.00 -11.09 -37.12
CA ASP A 157 10.67 -9.80 -37.74
C ASP A 157 10.49 -8.69 -36.69
N ARG A 158 9.81 -9.00 -35.57
CA ARG A 158 9.62 -8.06 -34.46
C ARG A 158 10.94 -7.72 -33.77
N LEU A 159 11.81 -8.70 -33.55
CA LEU A 159 13.17 -8.49 -33.05
C LEU A 159 14.01 -7.64 -34.02
N GLN A 160 13.90 -7.88 -35.32
CA GLN A 160 14.62 -7.11 -36.33
C GLN A 160 14.17 -5.65 -36.33
N ARG A 161 12.86 -5.37 -36.40
CA ARG A 161 12.31 -4.01 -36.33
C ARG A 161 12.62 -3.31 -35.00
N LEU A 162 12.65 -4.04 -33.89
CA LEU A 162 13.07 -3.51 -32.60
C LEU A 162 14.49 -2.94 -32.67
N ILE A 163 15.40 -3.64 -33.34
CA ILE A 163 16.79 -3.21 -33.57
C ILE A 163 16.88 -2.09 -34.62
N SER A 164 16.26 -2.25 -35.80
CA SER A 164 16.44 -1.32 -36.94
C SER A 164 15.59 -0.05 -36.85
N ASP A 165 14.35 -0.16 -36.40
CA ASP A 165 13.33 0.89 -36.53
C ASP A 165 13.09 1.61 -35.19
N TYR A 166 13.22 0.88 -34.08
CA TYR A 166 12.96 1.39 -32.72
C TYR A 166 14.22 1.63 -31.89
N GLY A 167 15.42 1.54 -32.50
CA GLY A 167 16.69 1.95 -31.91
C GLY A 167 17.21 1.08 -30.75
N PHE A 168 16.72 -0.16 -30.61
CA PHE A 168 17.22 -1.08 -29.59
C PHE A 168 18.63 -1.57 -29.93
N SER A 169 19.62 -1.24 -29.08
CA SER A 169 21.01 -1.65 -29.31
C SER A 169 21.12 -3.19 -29.41
N PRO A 170 21.70 -3.73 -30.50
CA PRO A 170 21.88 -5.17 -30.66
C PRO A 170 22.82 -5.77 -29.61
N THR A 171 23.61 -4.94 -28.89
CA THR A 171 24.46 -5.39 -27.78
C THR A 171 23.67 -5.89 -26.57
N LYS A 172 22.43 -5.43 -26.37
CA LYS A 172 21.68 -5.63 -25.12
C LYS A 172 21.26 -7.08 -24.88
N VAL A 173 21.13 -7.88 -25.95
CA VAL A 173 20.87 -9.32 -25.85
C VAL A 173 22.14 -10.11 -25.49
N PRO A 174 23.28 -9.97 -26.22
CA PRO A 174 24.58 -10.51 -25.81
C PRO A 174 24.99 -10.11 -24.39
N GLU A 175 24.78 -8.85 -23.98
CA GLU A 175 25.00 -8.37 -22.61
C GLU A 175 24.24 -9.24 -21.61
N LEU A 176 22.93 -9.42 -21.76
CA LEU A 176 22.13 -10.23 -20.85
C LEU A 176 22.51 -11.71 -20.86
N ILE A 177 22.86 -12.29 -22.01
CA ILE A 177 23.30 -13.69 -22.07
C ILE A 177 24.67 -13.86 -21.37
N SER A 178 25.54 -12.84 -21.42
CA SER A 178 26.83 -12.86 -20.70
C SER A 178 26.71 -12.78 -19.17
N GLU A 179 25.53 -12.44 -18.64
CA GLU A 179 25.24 -12.46 -17.19
C GLU A 179 24.79 -13.84 -16.67
N LEU A 180 24.62 -14.84 -17.55
CA LEU A 180 24.35 -16.21 -17.12
C LEU A 180 25.56 -16.78 -16.33
N PRO A 181 25.32 -17.61 -15.30
CA PRO A 181 26.41 -18.28 -14.62
C PRO A 181 27.21 -19.19 -15.56
N ALA A 182 28.47 -19.46 -15.20
CA ALA A 182 29.28 -20.46 -15.88
C ALA A 182 28.53 -21.80 -15.97
N ARG A 183 28.57 -22.45 -17.14
CA ARG A 183 27.68 -23.59 -17.50
C ARG A 183 27.59 -24.70 -16.44
N HIS A 184 28.68 -24.99 -15.72
CA HIS A 184 28.68 -25.98 -14.64
C HIS A 184 27.79 -25.57 -13.45
N LEU A 185 27.79 -24.28 -13.08
CA LEU A 185 26.96 -23.73 -12.01
C LEU A 185 25.51 -23.58 -12.47
N SER A 186 25.29 -23.15 -13.73
CA SER A 186 23.96 -23.12 -14.34
C SER A 186 23.30 -24.50 -14.33
N ASN A 187 24.03 -25.56 -14.72
CA ASN A 187 23.55 -26.94 -14.60
C ASN A 187 23.21 -27.29 -13.15
N ARG A 188 24.15 -27.13 -12.19
CA ARG A 188 23.90 -27.44 -10.76
C ARG A 188 22.67 -26.71 -10.19
N LEU A 189 22.45 -25.45 -10.57
CA LEU A 189 21.30 -24.67 -10.12
C LEU A 189 19.98 -25.08 -10.79
N VAL A 190 20.00 -25.52 -12.05
CA VAL A 190 18.83 -26.09 -12.74
C VAL A 190 18.49 -27.47 -12.17
N ASP A 191 19.49 -28.32 -11.95
CA ASP A 191 19.27 -29.66 -11.37
C ASP A 191 18.77 -29.57 -9.92
N TYR A 192 19.32 -28.64 -9.12
CA TYR A 192 18.81 -28.36 -7.78
C TYR A 192 17.38 -27.78 -7.81
N TYR A 193 17.02 -26.97 -8.82
CA TYR A 193 15.66 -26.48 -8.97
C TYR A 193 14.66 -27.64 -9.08
N PHE A 194 14.89 -28.55 -10.02
CA PHE A 194 13.91 -29.61 -10.30
C PHE A 194 13.87 -30.68 -9.22
N THR A 195 15.01 -31.06 -8.66
CA THR A 195 15.08 -32.08 -7.59
C THR A 195 14.55 -31.59 -6.24
N ALA A 196 14.80 -30.34 -5.84
CA ALA A 196 14.48 -29.85 -4.48
C ALA A 196 13.41 -28.75 -4.41
N ILE A 197 13.15 -28.00 -5.48
CA ILE A 197 12.35 -26.76 -5.43
C ILE A 197 11.05 -26.84 -6.25
N ASN A 198 11.08 -27.42 -7.45
CA ASN A 198 10.00 -27.30 -8.43
C ASN A 198 8.69 -27.86 -7.89
N TRP A 199 8.73 -29.08 -7.35
CA TRP A 199 7.58 -29.79 -6.80
C TRP A 199 6.98 -29.14 -5.54
N THR A 200 7.70 -28.25 -4.85
CA THR A 200 7.23 -27.65 -3.59
C THR A 200 6.13 -26.60 -3.76
N ARG A 201 6.17 -25.77 -4.81
CA ARG A 201 5.17 -24.70 -5.07
C ARG A 201 5.24 -24.17 -6.50
N TYR A 202 4.11 -24.21 -7.21
CA TYR A 202 3.96 -23.80 -8.61
C TYR A 202 4.92 -24.49 -9.59
N PRO A 203 4.98 -25.85 -9.61
CA PRO A 203 5.86 -26.59 -10.52
C PRO A 203 5.66 -26.20 -12.00
N ILE A 204 6.76 -26.10 -12.73
CA ILE A 204 6.81 -25.92 -14.19
C ILE A 204 7.19 -27.25 -14.88
N PRO A 205 6.82 -27.46 -16.16
CA PRO A 205 7.16 -28.68 -16.90
C PRO A 205 8.67 -28.83 -17.13
N GLU A 206 9.30 -29.79 -16.45
CA GLU A 206 10.76 -29.98 -16.49
C GLU A 206 11.25 -30.36 -17.89
N ARG A 207 10.56 -31.27 -18.57
CA ARG A 207 10.93 -31.74 -19.91
C ARG A 207 11.01 -30.59 -20.93
N ASP A 208 10.00 -29.72 -20.92
CA ASP A 208 9.94 -28.56 -21.81
C ASP A 208 11.05 -27.55 -21.46
N PHE A 209 11.22 -27.23 -20.17
CA PHE A 209 12.27 -26.33 -19.70
C PHE A 209 13.68 -26.83 -20.05
N ARG A 210 13.96 -28.12 -19.84
CA ARG A 210 15.26 -28.71 -20.17
C ARG A 210 15.55 -28.74 -21.66
N ALA A 211 14.53 -28.93 -22.51
CA ALA A 211 14.69 -28.80 -23.96
C ALA A 211 15.08 -27.36 -24.36
N SER A 212 14.39 -26.34 -23.84
CA SER A 212 14.73 -24.94 -24.12
C SER A 212 16.11 -24.53 -23.55
N TYR A 213 16.47 -25.04 -22.36
CA TYR A 213 17.80 -24.84 -21.78
C TYR A 213 18.90 -25.52 -22.63
N ALA A 214 18.64 -26.73 -23.15
CA ALA A 214 19.55 -27.42 -24.06
C ALA A 214 19.79 -26.63 -25.36
N SER A 215 18.74 -26.03 -25.96
CA SER A 215 18.87 -25.13 -27.12
C SER A 215 19.83 -23.97 -26.86
N ILE A 216 19.63 -23.21 -25.77
CA ILE A 216 20.54 -22.12 -25.36
C ILE A 216 21.97 -22.63 -25.14
N CYS A 217 22.12 -23.85 -24.60
CA CYS A 217 23.41 -24.48 -24.37
C CYS A 217 24.06 -25.12 -25.62
N ALA A 218 23.39 -25.19 -26.76
CA ALA A 218 23.87 -25.85 -27.97
C ALA A 218 24.04 -24.87 -29.16
N GLU A 219 23.11 -23.94 -29.35
CA GLU A 219 23.08 -23.00 -30.48
C GLU A 219 24.08 -21.83 -30.33
N GLY A 220 24.59 -21.62 -29.12
CA GLY A 220 25.41 -20.44 -28.79
C GLY A 220 24.59 -19.14 -28.73
N LEU A 221 25.26 -17.99 -28.76
CA LEU A 221 24.64 -16.66 -28.60
C LEU A 221 23.98 -16.15 -29.91
N MET A 222 23.23 -17.01 -30.60
CA MET A 222 22.42 -16.61 -31.76
C MET A 222 21.13 -15.92 -31.33
N LEU A 223 20.66 -14.96 -32.14
CA LEU A 223 19.44 -14.17 -31.92
C LEU A 223 18.14 -14.96 -32.20
N ASN A 224 18.05 -16.19 -31.71
CA ASN A 224 16.86 -17.05 -31.82
C ASN A 224 15.73 -16.49 -30.92
N PRO A 225 14.57 -16.06 -31.46
CA PRO A 225 13.51 -15.46 -30.67
C PRO A 225 12.89 -16.39 -29.61
N ASN A 226 12.95 -17.72 -29.80
CA ASN A 226 12.48 -18.67 -28.80
C ASN A 226 13.41 -18.74 -27.59
N ASN A 227 14.73 -18.65 -27.81
CA ASN A 227 15.71 -18.54 -26.74
C ASN A 227 15.51 -17.23 -25.95
N LEU A 228 15.13 -16.12 -26.61
CA LEU A 228 14.83 -14.85 -25.93
C LEU A 228 13.53 -14.87 -25.13
N ARG A 229 12.49 -15.59 -25.59
CA ARG A 229 11.25 -15.85 -24.82
C ARG A 229 11.53 -16.67 -23.55
N PHE A 230 12.45 -17.64 -23.64
CA PHE A 230 12.82 -18.53 -22.53
C PHE A 230 13.85 -17.95 -21.55
N LEU A 231 14.76 -17.08 -22.02
CA LEU A 231 15.82 -16.45 -21.21
C LEU A 231 15.33 -15.84 -19.88
N PRO A 232 14.22 -15.08 -19.79
CA PRO A 232 13.75 -14.56 -18.50
C PRO A 232 13.21 -15.64 -17.56
N LEU A 233 12.68 -16.75 -18.09
CA LEU A 233 12.25 -17.92 -17.30
C LEU A 233 13.46 -18.65 -16.71
N LEU A 234 14.52 -18.84 -17.51
CA LEU A 234 15.80 -19.38 -17.04
C LEU A 234 16.39 -18.53 -15.91
N PHE A 235 16.43 -17.20 -16.08
CA PHE A 235 16.97 -16.31 -15.05
C PHE A 235 16.17 -16.32 -13.74
N VAL A 236 14.84 -16.41 -13.77
CA VAL A 236 14.06 -16.47 -12.52
C VAL A 236 14.14 -17.84 -11.85
N VAL A 237 14.29 -18.92 -12.62
CA VAL A 237 14.62 -20.25 -12.07
C VAL A 237 15.98 -20.19 -11.37
N LEU A 238 17.04 -19.68 -12.02
CA LEU A 238 18.37 -19.52 -11.41
C LEU A 238 18.33 -18.62 -10.16
N ALA A 239 17.51 -17.56 -10.16
CA ALA A 239 17.32 -16.69 -9.00
C ALA A 239 16.70 -17.44 -7.81
N ILE A 240 15.64 -18.22 -8.03
CA ILE A 240 15.01 -19.04 -6.97
C ILE A 240 15.98 -20.13 -6.50
N SER A 241 16.67 -20.81 -7.42
CA SER A 241 17.66 -21.84 -7.10
C SER A 241 18.74 -21.32 -6.18
N VAL A 242 19.42 -20.21 -6.54
CA VAL A 242 20.52 -19.70 -5.72
C VAL A 242 20.04 -19.03 -4.42
N ARG A 243 18.78 -18.57 -4.37
CA ARG A 243 18.16 -18.06 -3.12
C ARG A 243 17.97 -19.16 -2.07
N LEU A 244 17.54 -20.34 -2.52
CA LEU A 244 17.22 -21.51 -1.67
C LEU A 244 18.33 -22.57 -1.62
N ALA A 245 19.42 -22.39 -2.37
CA ALA A 245 20.52 -23.34 -2.45
C ALA A 245 21.22 -23.55 -1.09
N PRO A 246 21.64 -24.79 -0.78
CA PRO A 246 22.55 -25.03 0.34
C PRO A 246 23.88 -24.32 0.12
N GLU A 247 24.62 -24.10 1.21
CA GLU A 247 25.83 -23.26 1.24
C GLU A 247 26.92 -23.73 0.25
N HIS A 248 27.06 -25.05 0.04
CA HIS A 248 28.00 -25.65 -0.92
C HIS A 248 27.57 -25.54 -2.41
N ILE A 249 26.40 -24.94 -2.69
CA ILE A 249 25.92 -24.59 -4.04
C ILE A 249 25.81 -23.07 -4.19
N GLY A 250 25.19 -22.38 -3.23
CA GLY A 250 24.85 -20.95 -3.33
C GLY A 250 25.80 -19.97 -2.61
N GLY A 251 26.75 -20.45 -1.82
CA GLY A 251 27.52 -19.64 -0.88
C GLY A 251 26.71 -19.29 0.38
N ASP A 252 27.23 -18.35 1.17
CA ASP A 252 26.59 -17.84 2.38
C ASP A 252 25.30 -17.05 2.10
N GLU A 253 24.57 -16.66 3.15
CA GLU A 253 23.28 -15.95 2.99
C GLU A 253 23.41 -14.62 2.24
N HIS A 254 24.53 -13.90 2.45
CA HIS A 254 24.81 -12.66 1.72
C HIS A 254 25.01 -12.93 0.22
N THR A 255 25.84 -13.91 -0.12
CA THR A 255 26.14 -14.32 -1.50
C THR A 255 24.89 -14.83 -2.21
N ARG A 256 24.09 -15.67 -1.54
CA ARG A 256 22.80 -16.15 -2.06
C ARG A 256 21.86 -14.99 -2.35
N LYS A 257 21.64 -14.09 -1.39
CA LYS A 257 20.73 -12.94 -1.54
C LYS A 257 21.18 -11.97 -2.63
N LEU A 258 22.47 -11.64 -2.70
CA LEU A 258 23.04 -10.76 -3.71
C LEU A 258 22.95 -11.38 -5.12
N THR A 259 23.31 -12.67 -5.25
CA THR A 259 23.35 -13.37 -6.54
C THR A 259 21.94 -13.66 -7.07
N SER A 260 21.00 -14.08 -6.21
CA SER A 260 19.61 -14.26 -6.61
C SER A 260 18.97 -12.93 -7.04
N THR A 261 19.28 -11.84 -6.33
CA THR A 261 18.80 -10.50 -6.69
C THR A 261 19.32 -10.06 -8.05
N ARG A 262 20.59 -10.36 -8.39
CA ARG A 262 21.16 -10.10 -9.72
C ARG A 262 20.42 -10.88 -10.80
N TYR A 263 20.26 -12.20 -10.67
CA TYR A 263 19.54 -13.01 -11.67
C TYR A 263 18.07 -12.60 -11.83
N TYR A 264 17.38 -12.20 -10.74
CA TYR A 264 16.02 -11.65 -10.84
C TYR A 264 15.97 -10.31 -11.61
N TRP A 265 16.99 -9.46 -11.46
CA TRP A 265 17.12 -8.23 -12.28
C TRP A 265 17.47 -8.52 -13.75
N SER A 266 18.24 -9.57 -14.05
CA SER A 266 18.47 -10.06 -15.41
C SER A 266 17.19 -10.62 -16.03
N SER A 267 16.42 -11.42 -15.28
CA SER A 267 15.09 -11.90 -15.69
C SER A 267 14.17 -10.74 -16.07
N ARG A 268 14.05 -9.70 -15.24
CA ARG A 268 13.22 -8.52 -15.55
C ARG A 268 13.66 -7.76 -16.80
N ARG A 269 14.97 -7.67 -17.08
CA ARG A 269 15.47 -7.02 -18.30
C ARG A 269 15.21 -7.88 -19.55
N ALA A 270 15.46 -9.18 -19.46
CA ALA A 270 15.12 -10.13 -20.53
C ALA A 270 13.59 -10.19 -20.79
N LEU A 271 12.75 -10.04 -19.76
CA LEU A 271 11.29 -10.04 -19.88
C LEU A 271 10.75 -8.83 -20.66
N ILE A 272 11.41 -7.65 -20.55
CA ILE A 272 11.05 -6.47 -21.36
C ILE A 272 11.30 -6.75 -22.85
N ILE A 273 12.44 -7.38 -23.18
CA ILE A 273 12.79 -7.75 -24.55
C ILE A 273 11.86 -8.84 -25.08
N ALA A 274 11.61 -9.88 -24.28
CA ALA A 274 10.67 -10.95 -24.64
C ALA A 274 9.26 -10.39 -24.93
N ALA A 275 8.76 -9.47 -24.10
CA ALA A 275 7.45 -8.84 -24.30
C ALA A 275 7.37 -7.97 -25.57
N ALA A 276 8.46 -7.28 -25.95
CA ALA A 276 8.51 -6.51 -27.19
C ALA A 276 8.49 -7.41 -28.44
N ILE A 277 9.00 -8.64 -28.32
CA ILE A 277 9.07 -9.64 -29.40
C ILE A 277 7.79 -10.48 -29.48
N ALA A 278 7.20 -10.83 -28.33
CA ALA A 278 5.99 -11.62 -28.20
C ALA A 278 5.30 -11.25 -26.88
N PRO A 279 4.30 -10.34 -26.89
CA PRO A 279 3.74 -9.80 -25.64
C PRO A 279 3.03 -10.84 -24.77
N ASP A 280 2.50 -11.89 -25.41
CA ASP A 280 1.79 -12.98 -24.76
C ASP A 280 2.37 -14.33 -25.22
N CYS A 281 3.01 -15.05 -24.29
CA CYS A 281 3.43 -16.45 -24.48
C CYS A 281 3.46 -17.20 -23.14
N PHE A 282 3.46 -18.53 -23.19
CA PHE A 282 3.35 -19.37 -21.99
C PHE A 282 4.56 -19.21 -21.05
N GLU A 283 5.76 -19.03 -21.62
CA GLU A 283 7.01 -18.79 -20.89
C GLU A 283 6.92 -17.48 -20.08
N MET A 284 6.23 -16.46 -20.58
CA MET A 284 6.01 -15.21 -19.86
C MET A 284 5.01 -15.35 -18.71
N VAL A 285 3.97 -16.18 -18.85
CA VAL A 285 3.08 -16.53 -17.72
C VAL A 285 3.88 -17.20 -16.61
N LEU A 286 4.67 -18.23 -16.95
CA LEU A 286 5.53 -18.92 -15.99
C LEU A 286 6.58 -17.98 -15.36
N THR A 287 7.20 -17.10 -16.17
CA THR A 287 8.19 -16.11 -15.71
C THR A 287 7.57 -15.16 -14.68
N ARG A 288 6.39 -14.60 -14.96
CA ARG A 288 5.73 -13.65 -14.04
C ARG A 288 5.23 -14.34 -12.77
N MET A 289 4.69 -15.55 -12.87
CA MET A 289 4.31 -16.40 -11.73
C MET A 289 5.50 -16.75 -10.84
N LEU A 290 6.63 -17.17 -11.41
CA LEU A 290 7.85 -17.44 -10.65
C LEU A 290 8.53 -16.14 -10.16
N SER A 291 8.36 -15.01 -10.84
CA SER A 291 8.79 -13.70 -10.33
C SER A 291 8.02 -13.31 -9.08
N ALA A 292 6.72 -13.59 -9.02
CA ALA A 292 5.94 -13.45 -7.80
C ALA A 292 6.41 -14.43 -6.70
N ARG A 293 6.71 -15.70 -7.02
CA ARG A 293 7.32 -16.67 -6.07
C ARG A 293 8.65 -16.14 -5.52
N PHE A 294 9.53 -15.63 -6.37
CA PHE A 294 10.82 -15.07 -5.96
C PHE A 294 10.65 -13.88 -5.01
N LEU A 295 9.75 -12.94 -5.33
CA LEU A 295 9.49 -11.77 -4.49
C LEU A 295 8.92 -12.13 -3.11
N ILE A 296 8.18 -13.23 -2.98
CA ILE A 296 7.75 -13.76 -1.67
C ILE A 296 8.97 -14.24 -0.85
N LEU A 297 9.92 -14.94 -1.49
CA LEU A 297 11.19 -15.39 -0.85
C LEU A 297 12.15 -14.24 -0.50
N ASP A 298 11.92 -13.06 -1.07
CA ASP A 298 12.65 -11.81 -0.81
C ASP A 298 11.82 -10.84 0.09
N ARG A 299 10.78 -11.35 0.78
CA ARG A 299 9.84 -10.63 1.68
C ARG A 299 9.12 -9.42 1.06
N ARG A 300 8.97 -9.33 -0.26
CA ARG A 300 8.43 -8.17 -1.01
C ARG A 300 7.03 -8.42 -1.58
N MET A 301 6.07 -8.63 -0.68
CA MET A 301 4.69 -9.05 -1.00
C MET A 301 3.93 -8.07 -1.91
N THR A 302 4.08 -6.75 -1.71
CA THR A 302 3.41 -5.75 -2.56
C THR A 302 3.89 -5.79 -4.02
N GLU A 303 5.17 -6.12 -4.27
CA GLU A 303 5.65 -6.35 -5.65
C GLU A 303 5.18 -7.69 -6.20
N SER A 304 5.05 -8.74 -5.38
CA SER A 304 4.64 -10.07 -5.87
C SER A 304 3.20 -10.08 -6.36
N TRP A 305 2.29 -9.36 -5.69
CA TRP A 305 0.92 -9.11 -6.16
C TRP A 305 0.90 -8.41 -7.52
N ASN A 306 1.72 -7.37 -7.72
CA ASN A 306 1.81 -6.67 -9.00
C ASN A 306 2.35 -7.58 -10.14
N GLN A 307 3.36 -8.41 -9.87
CA GLN A 307 3.85 -9.38 -10.87
C GLN A 307 2.82 -10.48 -11.17
N LEU A 308 2.07 -10.91 -10.16
CA LEU A 308 1.04 -11.93 -10.33
C LEU A 308 -0.18 -11.41 -11.10
N GLY A 309 -0.66 -10.18 -10.82
CA GLY A 309 -1.71 -9.54 -11.61
C GLY A 309 -1.31 -9.41 -13.10
N ALA A 310 -0.04 -9.15 -13.38
CA ALA A 310 0.50 -9.19 -14.74
C ALA A 310 0.54 -10.62 -15.32
N ALA A 311 0.84 -11.65 -14.52
CA ALA A 311 0.79 -13.05 -14.95
C ALA A 311 -0.64 -13.49 -15.30
N VAL A 312 -1.63 -13.12 -14.48
CA VAL A 312 -3.06 -13.34 -14.71
C VAL A 312 -3.50 -12.67 -16.02
N ARG A 313 -3.11 -11.41 -16.26
CA ARG A 313 -3.44 -10.67 -17.49
C ARG A 313 -2.88 -11.34 -18.75
N THR A 314 -1.61 -11.78 -18.74
CA THR A 314 -1.03 -12.54 -19.87
C THR A 314 -1.72 -13.91 -20.04
N ALA A 315 -2.06 -14.61 -18.96
CA ALA A 315 -2.80 -15.88 -19.04
C ALA A 315 -4.24 -15.69 -19.57
N GLN A 316 -4.89 -14.57 -19.23
CA GLN A 316 -6.19 -14.19 -19.78
C GLN A 316 -6.10 -13.90 -21.28
N ALA A 317 -5.09 -13.15 -21.73
CA ALA A 317 -4.83 -12.89 -23.15
C ALA A 317 -4.56 -14.17 -23.95
N LEU A 318 -3.92 -15.18 -23.36
CA LEU A 318 -3.74 -16.52 -23.94
C LEU A 318 -4.99 -17.42 -23.82
N GLY A 319 -6.10 -16.92 -23.27
CA GLY A 319 -7.35 -17.67 -23.11
C GLY A 319 -7.33 -18.76 -22.04
N MET A 320 -6.36 -18.78 -21.13
CA MET A 320 -6.18 -19.86 -20.13
C MET A 320 -7.25 -19.88 -19.02
N HIS A 321 -8.13 -18.87 -19.00
CA HIS A 321 -9.31 -18.77 -18.14
C HIS A 321 -10.53 -19.54 -18.67
N ARG A 322 -10.47 -19.99 -19.93
CA ARG A 322 -11.46 -20.86 -20.57
C ARG A 322 -10.86 -22.26 -20.74
N ASP A 323 -11.65 -23.32 -20.57
CA ASP A 323 -11.11 -24.68 -20.64
C ASP A 323 -10.72 -25.10 -22.07
N GLY A 324 -9.50 -25.63 -22.22
CA GLY A 324 -8.97 -26.03 -23.53
C GLY A 324 -9.71 -27.18 -24.21
N ALA A 325 -10.43 -28.03 -23.46
CA ALA A 325 -11.19 -29.13 -24.05
C ALA A 325 -12.37 -28.61 -24.89
N ALA A 326 -13.04 -27.54 -24.44
CA ALA A 326 -14.09 -26.84 -25.18
C ALA A 326 -13.58 -26.06 -26.41
N MET A 327 -12.27 -26.11 -26.69
CA MET A 327 -11.61 -25.47 -27.83
C MET A 327 -10.98 -26.50 -28.79
N GLY A 328 -11.24 -27.80 -28.58
CA GLY A 328 -10.62 -28.88 -29.37
C GLY A 328 -9.10 -29.03 -29.18
N MET A 329 -8.52 -28.53 -28.08
CA MET A 329 -7.08 -28.68 -27.82
C MET A 329 -6.72 -30.09 -27.36
N ASP A 330 -5.52 -30.57 -27.71
CA ASP A 330 -5.02 -31.87 -27.25
C ASP A 330 -4.88 -31.91 -25.72
N LEU A 331 -5.15 -33.08 -25.12
CA LEU A 331 -5.25 -33.24 -23.67
C LEU A 331 -3.98 -32.82 -22.91
N VAL A 332 -2.79 -32.95 -23.51
CA VAL A 332 -1.51 -32.52 -22.89
C VAL A 332 -1.43 -30.99 -22.85
N ARG A 333 -1.90 -30.28 -23.89
CA ARG A 333 -2.04 -28.81 -23.87
C ARG A 333 -3.13 -28.36 -22.90
N VAL A 334 -4.27 -29.06 -22.86
CA VAL A 334 -5.37 -28.77 -21.92
C VAL A 334 -4.85 -28.86 -20.49
N GLU A 335 -4.20 -29.96 -20.11
CA GLU A 335 -3.72 -30.14 -18.74
C GLU A 335 -2.60 -29.16 -18.39
N LYS A 336 -1.66 -28.87 -19.30
CA LYS A 336 -0.65 -27.81 -19.11
C LYS A 336 -1.29 -26.45 -18.85
N ARG A 337 -2.39 -26.12 -19.56
CA ARG A 337 -3.17 -24.89 -19.32
C ARG A 337 -3.90 -24.94 -17.96
N ARG A 338 -4.59 -26.03 -17.63
CA ARG A 338 -5.30 -26.22 -16.34
C ARG A 338 -4.37 -26.09 -15.15
N ARG A 339 -3.20 -26.74 -15.17
CA ARG A 339 -2.24 -26.69 -14.05
C ARG A 339 -1.62 -25.30 -13.87
N ALA A 340 -1.23 -24.64 -14.97
CA ALA A 340 -0.74 -23.27 -14.91
C ALA A 340 -1.83 -22.28 -14.45
N TRP A 341 -3.09 -22.45 -14.88
CA TRP A 341 -4.22 -21.66 -14.41
C TRP A 341 -4.53 -21.91 -12.92
N ALA A 342 -4.54 -23.17 -12.47
CA ALA A 342 -4.75 -23.52 -11.06
C ALA A 342 -3.66 -22.95 -10.14
N HIS A 343 -2.40 -22.86 -10.61
CA HIS A 343 -1.34 -22.15 -9.90
C HIS A 343 -1.60 -20.66 -9.78
N LEU A 344 -2.00 -19.99 -10.86
CA LEU A 344 -2.37 -18.56 -10.82
C LEU A 344 -3.58 -18.32 -9.91
N TYR A 345 -4.59 -19.17 -10.00
CA TYR A 345 -5.81 -19.14 -9.19
C TYR A 345 -5.49 -19.22 -7.69
N HIS A 346 -4.71 -20.23 -7.28
CA HIS A 346 -4.25 -20.37 -5.90
C HIS A 346 -3.40 -19.19 -5.46
N ALA A 347 -2.43 -18.78 -6.27
CA ALA A 347 -1.53 -17.67 -5.93
C ALA A 347 -2.29 -16.34 -5.78
N ASP A 348 -3.27 -16.07 -6.64
CA ASP A 348 -4.02 -14.81 -6.70
C ASP A 348 -4.85 -14.64 -5.43
N ARG A 349 -5.66 -15.66 -5.10
CA ARG A 349 -6.40 -15.72 -3.82
C ARG A 349 -5.48 -15.73 -2.61
N SER A 350 -4.34 -16.42 -2.67
CA SER A 350 -3.38 -16.47 -1.55
C SER A 350 -2.71 -15.12 -1.26
N ILE A 351 -2.26 -14.39 -2.28
CA ILE A 351 -1.62 -13.08 -2.07
C ILE A 351 -2.68 -12.01 -1.79
N ALA A 352 -3.84 -12.04 -2.46
CA ALA A 352 -4.95 -11.12 -2.19
C ALA A 352 -5.43 -11.22 -0.73
N LEU A 353 -5.61 -12.44 -0.20
CA LEU A 353 -5.98 -12.66 1.20
C LEU A 353 -4.89 -12.18 2.18
N VAL A 354 -3.61 -12.48 1.92
CA VAL A 354 -2.51 -12.02 2.79
C VAL A 354 -2.40 -10.50 2.81
N LEU A 355 -2.60 -9.83 1.66
CA LEU A 355 -2.49 -8.37 1.54
C LEU A 355 -3.77 -7.60 1.91
N GLY A 356 -4.90 -8.27 2.19
CA GLY A 356 -6.19 -7.60 2.40
C GLY A 356 -6.69 -6.85 1.15
N ARG A 357 -6.54 -7.45 -0.03
CA ARG A 357 -6.88 -6.86 -1.36
C ARG A 357 -7.89 -7.73 -2.12
N PRO A 358 -8.53 -7.20 -3.17
CA PRO A 358 -9.33 -8.02 -4.08
C PRO A 358 -8.46 -8.94 -4.94
N ALA A 359 -8.97 -10.14 -5.23
CA ALA A 359 -8.38 -11.07 -6.20
C ALA A 359 -8.58 -10.59 -7.65
N ALA A 360 -7.63 -10.86 -8.55
CA ALA A 360 -7.69 -10.45 -9.95
C ALA A 360 -8.53 -11.41 -10.82
N ILE A 361 -8.60 -12.69 -10.47
CA ILE A 361 -9.40 -13.69 -11.18
C ILE A 361 -10.82 -13.71 -10.60
N GLN A 362 -11.81 -13.31 -11.40
CA GLN A 362 -13.23 -13.45 -11.05
C GLN A 362 -13.76 -14.79 -11.58
N ASP A 363 -14.42 -15.56 -10.71
CA ASP A 363 -14.90 -16.91 -11.05
C ASP A 363 -15.94 -16.90 -12.18
N VAL A 364 -16.80 -15.87 -12.23
CA VAL A 364 -17.82 -15.66 -13.27
C VAL A 364 -17.27 -15.63 -14.71
N TYR A 365 -15.99 -15.30 -14.92
CA TYR A 365 -15.37 -15.32 -16.24
C TYR A 365 -14.56 -16.59 -16.53
N THR A 366 -14.51 -17.53 -15.58
CA THR A 366 -13.63 -18.71 -15.63
C THR A 366 -14.42 -19.97 -15.95
N SER A 367 -13.97 -20.75 -16.93
CA SER A 367 -14.50 -22.11 -17.18
C SER A 367 -13.43 -23.21 -17.14
N THR A 368 -12.14 -22.87 -17.01
CA THR A 368 -11.04 -23.84 -16.89
C THR A 368 -11.24 -24.76 -15.69
N LEU A 369 -11.26 -26.08 -15.95
CA LEU A 369 -11.48 -27.10 -14.93
C LEU A 369 -10.24 -27.33 -14.05
N PRO A 370 -10.40 -27.93 -12.85
CA PRO A 370 -9.28 -28.34 -12.01
C PRO A 370 -8.31 -29.31 -12.71
N PRO A 371 -7.03 -29.38 -12.29
CA PRO A 371 -6.07 -30.37 -12.76
C PRO A 371 -6.52 -31.82 -12.55
N SER A 372 -6.07 -32.71 -13.43
CA SER A 372 -6.20 -34.16 -13.27
C SER A 372 -5.13 -34.74 -12.33
N ASN A 373 -5.55 -35.66 -11.46
CA ASN A 373 -4.66 -36.33 -10.49
C ASN A 373 -3.87 -37.46 -11.18
N VAL A 374 -2.78 -37.10 -11.85
CA VAL A 374 -1.84 -38.03 -12.53
C VAL A 374 -0.40 -37.62 -12.24
N ASP A 375 0.53 -38.59 -12.22
CA ASP A 375 1.94 -38.34 -11.90
C ASP A 375 2.72 -37.63 -13.02
N ASP A 376 2.58 -38.07 -14.28
CA ASP A 376 3.07 -37.34 -15.46
C ASP A 376 1.92 -36.91 -16.38
N TYR A 377 2.19 -35.90 -17.21
CA TYR A 377 1.29 -35.33 -18.22
C TYR A 377 1.33 -36.15 -19.52
N ALA A 378 1.63 -37.45 -19.44
CA ALA A 378 1.70 -38.35 -20.59
C ALA A 378 0.28 -38.66 -21.12
N SER A 379 0.15 -38.84 -22.44
CA SER A 379 -1.16 -38.95 -23.09
C SER A 379 -1.99 -40.15 -22.64
N SER A 380 -1.38 -41.21 -22.11
CA SER A 380 -2.06 -42.40 -21.60
C SER A 380 -2.84 -42.13 -20.31
N ASP A 381 -2.24 -41.35 -19.40
CA ASP A 381 -2.63 -41.33 -17.99
C ASP A 381 -3.74 -40.30 -17.77
N LEU A 382 -3.75 -39.24 -18.58
CA LEU A 382 -4.78 -38.18 -18.60
C LEU A 382 -6.20 -38.71 -18.87
N HIS A 383 -6.34 -39.89 -19.47
CA HIS A 383 -7.65 -40.55 -19.67
C HIS A 383 -8.17 -41.29 -18.42
N LYS A 384 -7.34 -41.50 -17.39
CA LYS A 384 -7.67 -42.26 -16.17
C LYS A 384 -7.06 -41.60 -14.92
N PRO A 385 -7.53 -40.40 -14.52
CA PRO A 385 -7.06 -39.74 -13.30
C PRO A 385 -7.28 -40.62 -12.06
N LEU A 386 -6.29 -40.67 -11.18
CA LEU A 386 -6.33 -41.46 -9.94
C LEU A 386 -7.23 -40.78 -8.90
N PRO A 387 -7.89 -41.52 -7.99
CA PRO A 387 -8.63 -40.91 -6.89
C PRO A 387 -7.69 -40.13 -5.96
N LEU A 388 -8.18 -39.06 -5.30
CA LEU A 388 -7.33 -38.25 -4.39
C LEU A 388 -6.85 -39.01 -3.14
N SER A 389 -7.40 -40.20 -2.88
CA SER A 389 -6.89 -41.17 -1.90
C SER A 389 -5.56 -41.80 -2.31
N THR A 390 -5.18 -41.72 -3.59
CA THR A 390 -3.89 -42.13 -4.13
C THR A 390 -3.07 -40.87 -4.42
N PRO A 391 -2.06 -40.55 -3.57
CA PRO A 391 -1.27 -39.33 -3.73
C PRO A 391 -0.45 -39.35 -5.01
N THR A 392 -0.46 -38.21 -5.70
CA THR A 392 0.45 -37.85 -6.78
C THR A 392 1.02 -36.46 -6.47
N LEU A 393 2.03 -36.01 -7.22
CA LEU A 393 2.47 -34.60 -7.19
C LEU A 393 1.33 -33.60 -7.51
N SER A 394 0.26 -34.06 -8.16
CA SER A 394 -0.90 -33.27 -8.57
C SER A 394 -1.95 -33.14 -7.46
N THR A 395 -2.03 -34.09 -6.52
CA THR A 395 -3.03 -34.08 -5.43
C THR A 395 -2.97 -32.79 -4.61
N PHE A 396 -1.76 -32.34 -4.25
CA PHE A 396 -1.53 -31.08 -3.54
C PHE A 396 -1.85 -29.82 -4.37
N MET A 397 -1.86 -29.91 -5.70
CA MET A 397 -2.30 -28.81 -6.57
C MET A 397 -3.83 -28.70 -6.57
N ILE A 398 -4.50 -29.84 -6.67
CA ILE A 398 -5.98 -29.94 -6.67
C ILE A 398 -6.55 -29.48 -5.32
N LEU A 399 -6.01 -30.00 -4.20
CA LEU A 399 -6.45 -29.61 -2.85
C LEU A 399 -6.27 -28.10 -2.60
N ARG A 400 -5.17 -27.50 -3.08
CA ARG A 400 -4.96 -26.04 -3.00
C ARG A 400 -5.85 -25.23 -3.92
N HIS A 401 -6.23 -25.76 -5.08
CA HIS A 401 -7.22 -25.12 -5.95
C HIS A 401 -8.62 -25.09 -5.29
N THR A 402 -9.04 -26.19 -4.65
CA THR A 402 -10.27 -26.24 -3.86
C THR A 402 -10.24 -25.25 -2.68
N LEU A 403 -9.15 -25.24 -1.91
CA LEU A 403 -8.96 -24.27 -0.81
C LEU A 403 -9.02 -22.81 -1.31
N ALA A 404 -8.43 -22.53 -2.47
CA ALA A 404 -8.43 -21.20 -3.07
C ALA A 404 -9.86 -20.69 -3.38
N GLY A 405 -10.80 -21.59 -3.72
CA GLY A 405 -12.21 -21.22 -3.87
C GLY A 405 -12.82 -20.67 -2.57
N ILE A 406 -12.50 -21.28 -1.43
CA ILE A 406 -12.90 -20.79 -0.10
C ILE A 406 -12.20 -19.46 0.21
N MET A 407 -10.89 -19.37 -0.04
CA MET A 407 -10.11 -18.13 0.13
C MET A 407 -10.67 -16.96 -0.69
N GLY A 408 -11.23 -17.23 -1.88
CA GLY A 408 -11.94 -16.25 -2.69
C GLY A 408 -13.21 -15.70 -2.02
N ARG A 409 -14.01 -16.57 -1.38
CA ARG A 409 -15.17 -16.14 -0.59
C ARG A 409 -14.78 -15.38 0.67
N VAL A 410 -13.74 -15.81 1.38
CA VAL A 410 -13.18 -15.09 2.54
C VAL A 410 -12.69 -13.70 2.13
N SER A 411 -11.96 -13.58 1.01
CA SER A 411 -11.56 -12.30 0.44
C SER A 411 -12.77 -11.43 0.09
N HIS A 412 -13.80 -11.99 -0.57
CA HIS A 412 -15.01 -11.26 -0.94
C HIS A 412 -15.75 -10.67 0.29
N HIS A 413 -15.94 -11.46 1.35
CA HIS A 413 -16.60 -11.04 2.59
C HIS A 413 -15.93 -9.82 3.26
N PHE A 414 -14.59 -9.70 3.16
CA PHE A 414 -13.82 -8.56 3.70
C PHE A 414 -13.52 -7.45 2.68
N GLN A 415 -13.97 -7.58 1.42
CA GLN A 415 -13.72 -6.59 0.36
C GLN A 415 -15.01 -6.03 -0.25
N GLN A 416 -16.18 -6.55 0.11
CA GLN A 416 -17.46 -5.95 -0.26
C GLN A 416 -17.72 -4.66 0.54
N VAL A 417 -18.12 -3.60 -0.17
CA VAL A 417 -18.37 -2.26 0.39
C VAL A 417 -19.77 -1.71 0.10
N ARG A 418 -20.61 -2.49 -0.60
CA ARG A 418 -21.99 -2.11 -1.00
C ARG A 418 -23.07 -2.84 -0.21
N SER A 419 -22.70 -3.90 0.49
CA SER A 419 -23.57 -4.76 1.30
C SER A 419 -22.96 -4.87 2.69
N PRO A 420 -23.76 -4.87 3.78
CA PRO A 420 -23.25 -5.17 5.11
C PRO A 420 -22.85 -6.65 5.19
N SER A 421 -21.62 -6.93 5.63
CA SER A 421 -21.14 -8.29 5.91
C SER A 421 -21.67 -8.77 7.26
N HIS A 422 -22.40 -9.89 7.29
CA HIS A 422 -22.94 -10.47 8.53
C HIS A 422 -22.02 -11.53 9.12
N TYR A 423 -21.88 -11.54 10.46
CA TYR A 423 -21.06 -12.54 11.17
C TYR A 423 -21.51 -14.01 10.96
N SER A 424 -22.78 -14.24 10.58
CA SER A 424 -23.26 -15.56 10.15
C SER A 424 -22.53 -16.10 8.91
N GLU A 425 -22.05 -15.23 8.01
CA GLU A 425 -21.21 -15.62 6.88
C GLU A 425 -19.83 -16.10 7.34
N VAL A 426 -19.26 -15.48 8.38
CA VAL A 426 -17.98 -15.87 8.99
C VAL A 426 -18.09 -17.28 9.56
N LEU A 427 -19.17 -17.57 10.27
CA LEU A 427 -19.44 -18.90 10.80
C LEU A 427 -19.62 -19.94 9.68
N ALA A 428 -20.38 -19.61 8.63
CA ALA A 428 -20.56 -20.49 7.48
C ALA A 428 -19.25 -20.77 6.71
N LEU A 429 -18.35 -19.79 6.64
CA LEU A 429 -17.01 -19.96 6.04
C LEU A 429 -16.05 -20.74 6.96
N ASP A 430 -16.18 -20.61 8.29
CA ASP A 430 -15.45 -21.44 9.25
C ASP A 430 -15.93 -22.90 9.18
N ASP A 431 -17.24 -23.13 9.08
CA ASP A 431 -17.84 -24.45 8.82
C ASP A 431 -17.37 -25.03 7.48
N GLU A 432 -17.25 -24.23 6.42
CA GLU A 432 -16.70 -24.67 5.13
C GLU A 432 -15.21 -25.06 5.23
N LEU A 433 -14.39 -24.30 5.97
CA LEU A 433 -12.98 -24.61 6.21
C LEU A 433 -12.80 -25.88 7.06
N VAL A 434 -13.57 -26.02 8.14
CA VAL A 434 -13.56 -27.22 8.99
C VAL A 434 -14.00 -28.45 8.20
N LYS A 435 -15.07 -28.34 7.39
CA LYS A 435 -15.50 -29.40 6.49
C LYS A 435 -14.44 -29.74 5.45
N PHE A 436 -13.74 -28.75 4.88
CA PHE A 436 -12.62 -28.98 3.96
C PHE A 436 -11.49 -29.78 4.64
N MET A 437 -11.12 -29.44 5.88
CA MET A 437 -10.12 -30.18 6.66
C MET A 437 -10.55 -31.63 6.93
N GLN A 438 -11.83 -31.87 7.23
CA GLN A 438 -12.39 -33.21 7.45
C GLN A 438 -12.45 -34.07 6.18
N MET A 439 -12.55 -33.44 4.99
CA MET A 439 -12.58 -34.11 3.69
C MET A 439 -11.19 -34.29 3.05
N LEU A 440 -10.10 -33.96 3.75
CA LEU A 440 -8.75 -34.20 3.24
C LEU A 440 -8.47 -35.72 3.16
N PRO A 441 -7.81 -36.22 2.09
CA PRO A 441 -7.34 -37.60 2.03
C PRO A 441 -6.43 -37.94 3.22
N ALA A 442 -6.41 -39.20 3.65
CA ALA A 442 -5.68 -39.64 4.86
C ALA A 442 -4.18 -39.29 4.86
N HIS A 443 -3.53 -39.24 3.69
CA HIS A 443 -2.12 -38.83 3.59
C HIS A 443 -1.90 -37.31 3.70
N TYR A 444 -2.97 -36.51 3.75
CA TYR A 444 -2.98 -35.03 3.79
C TYR A 444 -3.74 -34.45 4.99
N SER A 445 -4.38 -35.27 5.83
CA SER A 445 -5.14 -34.86 7.01
C SER A 445 -4.25 -34.35 8.17
N VAL A 446 -4.90 -33.76 9.18
CA VAL A 446 -4.26 -33.18 10.38
C VAL A 446 -3.63 -34.25 11.27
N GLU A 447 -4.32 -35.38 11.47
CA GLU A 447 -3.68 -36.64 11.85
C GLU A 447 -3.52 -37.48 10.58
N PRO A 448 -2.29 -37.64 10.04
CA PRO A 448 -2.10 -38.28 8.75
C PRO A 448 -1.77 -39.77 8.83
N ASP A 449 -2.16 -40.50 7.78
CA ASP A 449 -1.51 -41.75 7.42
C ASP A 449 -0.13 -41.47 6.79
N THR A 450 0.92 -41.83 7.53
CA THR A 450 2.33 -41.64 7.17
C THR A 450 2.96 -42.83 6.44
N SER A 451 2.19 -43.88 6.12
CA SER A 451 2.70 -45.12 5.50
C SER A 451 3.45 -44.90 4.18
N LEU A 452 3.11 -43.86 3.43
CA LEU A 452 3.75 -43.49 2.16
C LEU A 452 4.89 -42.45 2.31
N ASP A 453 5.13 -41.90 3.50
CA ASP A 453 6.06 -40.77 3.69
C ASP A 453 7.52 -41.10 3.34
N GLN A 454 7.91 -42.37 3.48
CA GLN A 454 9.27 -42.84 3.13
C GLN A 454 9.46 -43.06 1.63
N SER A 455 8.42 -43.54 0.93
CA SER A 455 8.47 -43.81 -0.52
C SER A 455 8.16 -42.57 -1.36
N HIS A 456 7.40 -41.63 -0.80
CA HIS A 456 6.94 -40.40 -1.46
C HIS A 456 7.29 -39.17 -0.60
N PRO A 457 8.58 -38.77 -0.55
CA PRO A 457 9.06 -37.71 0.36
C PRO A 457 8.49 -36.31 0.08
N TYR A 458 7.72 -36.13 -1.01
CA TYR A 458 6.95 -34.92 -1.25
C TYR A 458 5.70 -34.82 -0.36
N ILE A 459 5.12 -35.94 0.08
CA ILE A 459 3.86 -35.95 0.85
C ILE A 459 4.00 -35.21 2.20
N PRO A 460 5.01 -35.46 3.06
CA PRO A 460 5.16 -34.73 4.32
C PRO A 460 5.23 -33.21 4.13
N VAL A 461 5.96 -32.76 3.10
CA VAL A 461 6.17 -31.35 2.76
C VAL A 461 4.89 -30.72 2.20
N HIS A 462 4.18 -31.40 1.30
CA HIS A 462 2.90 -30.94 0.76
C HIS A 462 1.81 -30.91 1.85
N ARG A 463 1.74 -31.92 2.72
CA ARG A 463 0.85 -31.98 3.89
C ARG A 463 1.11 -30.81 4.83
N PHE A 464 2.36 -30.57 5.21
CA PHE A 464 2.75 -29.41 6.02
C PHE A 464 2.35 -28.09 5.36
N LEU A 465 2.66 -27.91 4.07
CA LEU A 465 2.31 -26.70 3.33
C LEU A 465 0.80 -26.47 3.20
N LEU A 466 0.00 -27.54 3.07
CA LEU A 466 -1.46 -27.48 2.96
C LEU A 466 -2.11 -27.20 4.31
N VAL A 467 -1.85 -28.02 5.34
CA VAL A 467 -2.49 -27.91 6.65
C VAL A 467 -2.19 -26.54 7.27
N THR A 468 -0.93 -26.08 7.23
CA THR A 468 -0.59 -24.72 7.73
C THR A 468 -1.15 -23.59 6.87
N GLU A 469 -1.60 -23.86 5.64
CA GLU A 469 -2.32 -22.89 4.81
C GLU A 469 -3.79 -22.81 5.19
N VAL A 470 -4.47 -23.95 5.44
CA VAL A 470 -5.86 -23.95 5.92
C VAL A 470 -5.98 -23.30 7.30
N LEU A 471 -5.08 -23.62 8.23
CA LEU A 471 -5.04 -23.00 9.56
C LEU A 471 -4.77 -21.49 9.48
N PHE A 472 -3.90 -21.04 8.56
CA PHE A 472 -3.69 -19.62 8.30
C PHE A 472 -4.94 -18.94 7.74
N VAL A 473 -5.69 -19.59 6.83
CA VAL A 473 -6.95 -19.05 6.29
C VAL A 473 -8.02 -18.98 7.38
N ARG A 474 -8.16 -20.01 8.22
CA ARG A 474 -9.10 -20.05 9.36
C ARG A 474 -8.78 -18.97 10.39
N THR A 475 -7.51 -18.78 10.72
CA THR A 475 -7.07 -17.65 11.56
C THR A 475 -7.38 -16.31 10.89
N THR A 476 -7.10 -16.14 9.59
CA THR A 476 -7.36 -14.86 8.87
C THR A 476 -8.85 -14.51 8.85
N LEU A 477 -9.74 -15.50 8.70
CA LEU A 477 -11.20 -15.35 8.75
C LEU A 477 -11.70 -14.92 10.14
N ASN A 478 -11.17 -15.52 11.20
CA ASN A 478 -11.69 -15.35 12.56
C ASN A 478 -11.00 -14.22 13.36
N ARG A 479 -9.75 -13.84 13.01
CA ARG A 479 -8.96 -12.80 13.72
C ARG A 479 -9.65 -11.42 13.80
N PRO A 480 -10.44 -10.94 12.82
CA PRO A 480 -11.24 -9.71 12.95
C PRO A 480 -12.29 -9.73 14.08
N TYR A 481 -12.53 -10.87 14.71
CA TYR A 481 -13.50 -11.06 15.80
C TYR A 481 -12.84 -11.47 17.13
N LEU A 482 -11.51 -11.64 17.16
CA LEU A 482 -10.73 -12.15 18.29
C LEU A 482 -10.88 -11.32 19.58
N LEU A 483 -11.00 -10.00 19.44
CA LEU A 483 -11.07 -9.02 20.54
C LEU A 483 -12.39 -8.24 20.54
N ARG A 484 -13.34 -8.57 19.66
CA ARG A 484 -14.68 -7.96 19.65
C ARG A 484 -15.47 -8.43 20.86
N ARG A 485 -16.07 -7.47 21.59
CA ARG A 485 -16.99 -7.66 22.72
C ARG A 485 -16.55 -8.81 23.66
N LEU A 486 -15.40 -8.66 24.31
CA LEU A 486 -14.83 -9.70 25.20
C LEU A 486 -15.75 -10.09 26.36
N GLY A 487 -16.59 -9.16 26.85
CA GLY A 487 -17.67 -9.45 27.81
C GLY A 487 -18.89 -10.18 27.24
N SER A 488 -18.82 -10.74 26.02
CA SER A 488 -19.89 -11.51 25.38
C SER A 488 -19.34 -12.73 24.64
N ASP A 489 -20.13 -13.80 24.71
CA ASP A 489 -20.05 -15.05 23.98
C ASP A 489 -20.27 -14.95 22.46
N ARG A 490 -20.87 -13.85 21.93
CA ARG A 490 -21.22 -13.68 20.51
C ARG A 490 -20.09 -14.04 19.54
N TYR A 491 -18.84 -13.78 19.91
CA TYR A 491 -17.65 -14.00 19.09
C TYR A 491 -16.73 -15.14 19.60
N GLU A 492 -17.19 -15.93 20.58
CA GLU A 492 -16.39 -16.97 21.24
C GLU A 492 -15.92 -18.06 20.27
N ARG A 493 -16.77 -18.49 19.33
CA ARG A 493 -16.39 -19.46 18.29
C ARG A 493 -15.19 -18.97 17.46
N SER A 494 -15.13 -17.69 17.10
CA SER A 494 -13.98 -17.14 16.37
C SER A 494 -12.72 -17.02 17.22
N ARG A 495 -12.85 -16.72 18.52
CA ARG A 495 -11.71 -16.75 19.46
C ARG A 495 -11.12 -18.16 19.54
N GLN A 496 -11.96 -19.16 19.78
CA GLN A 496 -11.56 -20.58 19.82
C GLN A 496 -10.94 -21.03 18.50
N ALA A 497 -11.55 -20.70 17.36
CA ALA A 497 -11.02 -21.04 16.03
C ALA A 497 -9.60 -20.50 15.79
N CYS A 498 -9.28 -19.29 16.26
CA CYS A 498 -7.91 -18.76 16.23
C CYS A 498 -6.96 -19.53 17.16
N PHE A 499 -7.35 -19.77 18.42
CA PHE A 499 -6.50 -20.45 19.41
C PHE A 499 -6.20 -21.90 19.05
N GLU A 500 -7.22 -22.66 18.63
CA GLU A 500 -7.08 -24.01 18.06
C GLU A 500 -6.08 -24.02 16.90
N SER A 501 -6.19 -23.03 16.00
CA SER A 501 -5.37 -22.99 14.78
C SER A 501 -3.90 -22.69 15.07
N ALA A 502 -3.61 -21.81 16.06
CA ALA A 502 -2.25 -21.53 16.51
C ALA A 502 -1.57 -22.74 17.17
N LEU A 503 -2.28 -23.43 18.07
CA LEU A 503 -1.78 -24.66 18.71
C LEU A 503 -1.59 -25.79 17.69
N THR A 504 -2.50 -25.93 16.72
CA THR A 504 -2.42 -26.95 15.68
C THR A 504 -1.25 -26.70 14.72
N ASP A 505 -1.03 -25.47 14.26
CA ASP A 505 0.13 -25.11 13.43
C ASP A 505 1.44 -25.40 14.18
N TYR A 506 1.54 -25.00 15.45
CA TYR A 506 2.73 -25.27 16.28
C TYR A 506 3.03 -26.76 16.40
N ARG A 507 2.02 -27.60 16.68
CA ARG A 507 2.19 -29.06 16.76
C ARG A 507 2.63 -29.65 15.43
N ILE A 508 1.94 -29.32 14.34
CA ILE A 508 2.25 -29.81 12.98
C ILE A 508 3.66 -29.37 12.55
N ARG A 509 4.04 -28.13 12.84
CA ARG A 509 5.37 -27.57 12.61
C ARG A 509 6.45 -28.28 13.42
N ARG A 510 6.21 -28.59 14.69
CA ARG A 510 7.15 -29.37 15.51
C ARG A 510 7.33 -30.81 15.02
N VAL A 511 6.26 -31.47 14.56
CA VAL A 511 6.37 -32.81 13.94
C VAL A 511 7.19 -32.72 12.65
N PHE A 512 6.89 -31.76 11.76
CA PHE A 512 7.66 -31.54 10.52
C PHE A 512 9.16 -31.25 10.79
N LEU A 513 9.45 -30.42 11.81
CA LEU A 513 10.80 -30.12 12.30
C LEU A 513 11.48 -31.28 13.06
N ALA A 514 10.78 -32.39 13.33
CA ALA A 514 11.34 -33.63 13.85
C ALA A 514 11.57 -34.68 12.76
N THR A 515 10.62 -34.85 11.83
CA THR A 515 10.59 -36.01 10.91
C THR A 515 11.19 -35.76 9.52
N THR A 516 11.20 -34.51 9.03
CA THR A 516 11.64 -34.19 7.65
C THR A 516 13.13 -33.83 7.61
N THR A 517 13.87 -34.12 6.53
CA THR A 517 15.30 -33.74 6.40
C THR A 517 15.46 -32.21 6.26
N LYS A 518 16.65 -31.66 6.56
CA LYS A 518 16.88 -30.21 6.45
C LYS A 518 16.71 -29.74 4.99
N GLU A 519 17.20 -30.54 4.06
CA GLU A 519 17.22 -30.31 2.62
C GLU A 519 15.80 -30.18 2.04
N ALA A 520 14.82 -30.82 2.68
CA ALA A 520 13.39 -30.74 2.33
C ALA A 520 12.62 -29.66 3.14
N ARG A 521 13.18 -29.14 4.25
CA ARG A 521 12.63 -28.01 5.03
C ARG A 521 13.02 -26.66 4.43
N ASP A 522 14.31 -26.48 4.11
CA ASP A 522 14.87 -25.18 3.73
C ASP A 522 14.14 -24.54 2.51
N PRO A 523 13.74 -25.28 1.45
CA PRO A 523 12.97 -24.72 0.33
C PRO A 523 11.53 -24.28 0.65
N VAL A 524 11.01 -24.62 1.83
CA VAL A 524 9.62 -24.37 2.25
C VAL A 524 9.48 -23.59 3.57
N ALA A 525 10.60 -23.18 4.17
CA ALA A 525 10.62 -22.41 5.42
C ALA A 525 9.89 -21.07 5.26
N SER A 526 8.80 -20.87 6.01
CA SER A 526 7.96 -19.67 5.95
C SER A 526 7.73 -19.08 7.34
N ALA A 527 8.53 -18.06 7.68
CA ALA A 527 8.50 -17.39 8.98
C ALA A 527 7.15 -16.69 9.27
N TYR A 528 6.50 -16.13 8.24
CA TYR A 528 5.27 -15.35 8.39
C TYR A 528 4.11 -16.13 9.05
N ARG A 529 3.94 -17.42 8.71
CA ARG A 529 2.91 -18.27 9.34
C ARG A 529 3.19 -18.55 10.82
N GLU A 530 4.47 -18.74 11.14
CA GLU A 530 4.93 -19.03 12.50
C GLU A 530 4.73 -17.85 13.43
N PHE A 531 5.04 -16.64 12.92
CA PHE A 531 4.78 -15.38 13.61
C PHE A 531 3.27 -15.17 13.90
N GLN A 532 2.40 -15.47 12.93
CA GLN A 532 0.94 -15.40 13.15
C GLN A 532 0.47 -16.34 14.27
N SER A 533 0.93 -17.61 14.29
CA SER A 533 0.64 -18.53 15.40
C SER A 533 1.14 -17.99 16.73
N ALA A 534 2.40 -17.54 16.80
CA ALA A 534 3.00 -16.99 18.02
C ALA A 534 2.27 -15.72 18.52
N MET A 535 1.80 -14.87 17.62
CA MET A 535 1.03 -13.67 17.96
C MET A 535 -0.33 -14.03 18.58
N ILE A 536 -1.07 -14.96 17.97
CA ILE A 536 -2.34 -15.45 18.51
C ILE A 536 -2.14 -16.11 19.89
N SER A 537 -1.06 -16.86 20.08
CA SER A 537 -0.67 -17.40 21.39
C SER A 537 -0.31 -16.31 22.40
N GLY A 538 0.40 -15.26 21.99
CA GLY A 538 0.69 -14.10 22.85
C GLY A 538 -0.58 -13.35 23.28
N ILE A 539 -1.54 -13.19 22.37
CA ILE A 539 -2.85 -12.58 22.66
C ILE A 539 -3.66 -13.47 23.63
N TYR A 540 -3.67 -14.79 23.44
CA TYR A 540 -4.28 -15.72 24.40
C TYR A 540 -3.71 -15.54 25.80
N LEU A 541 -2.37 -15.45 25.94
CA LEU A 541 -1.72 -15.32 27.23
C LEU A 541 -2.01 -14.00 27.95
N VAL A 542 -2.40 -12.95 27.21
CA VAL A 542 -2.85 -11.68 27.79
C VAL A 542 -4.32 -11.73 28.23
N LEU A 543 -5.18 -12.39 27.45
CA LEU A 543 -6.61 -12.58 27.76
C LEU A 543 -6.84 -13.59 28.89
N TYR A 544 -6.07 -14.68 28.88
CA TYR A 544 -6.20 -15.83 29.77
C TYR A 544 -4.84 -16.25 30.35
N PRO A 545 -4.18 -15.42 31.20
CA PRO A 545 -2.86 -15.75 31.77
C PRO A 545 -2.81 -17.05 32.58
N ARG A 546 -3.98 -17.55 33.01
CA ARG A 546 -4.17 -18.83 33.72
C ARG A 546 -5.20 -19.74 33.02
N GLY A 547 -5.42 -19.55 31.71
CA GLY A 547 -6.28 -20.42 30.90
C GLY A 547 -5.72 -21.85 30.77
N SER A 548 -6.58 -22.80 30.41
CA SER A 548 -6.23 -24.23 30.22
C SER A 548 -4.98 -24.45 29.37
N ASP A 549 -4.85 -23.66 28.31
CA ASP A 549 -3.83 -23.83 27.27
C ASP A 549 -2.63 -22.89 27.48
N ALA A 550 -2.59 -22.13 28.57
CA ALA A 550 -1.52 -21.14 28.81
C ALA A 550 -0.12 -21.78 28.75
N ALA A 551 0.07 -22.99 29.31
CA ALA A 551 1.33 -23.72 29.21
C ALA A 551 1.70 -24.10 27.76
N ALA A 552 0.71 -24.45 26.93
CA ALA A 552 0.92 -24.77 25.52
C ALA A 552 1.20 -23.50 24.68
N MET A 553 0.46 -22.42 24.93
CA MET A 553 0.64 -21.12 24.27
C MET A 553 2.00 -20.50 24.62
N HIS A 554 2.46 -20.61 25.87
CA HIS A 554 3.83 -20.25 26.25
C HIS A 554 4.87 -21.05 25.45
N ALA A 555 4.64 -22.34 25.20
CA ALA A 555 5.56 -23.15 24.39
C ALA A 555 5.61 -22.72 22.91
N VAL A 556 4.51 -22.22 22.32
CA VAL A 556 4.51 -21.60 20.98
C VAL A 556 5.42 -20.37 20.96
N VAL A 557 5.16 -19.45 21.90
CA VAL A 557 5.88 -18.16 22.05
C VAL A 557 7.38 -18.38 22.30
N ASP A 558 7.73 -19.27 23.22
CA ASP A 558 9.11 -19.62 23.53
C ASP A 558 9.84 -20.27 22.35
N SER A 559 9.16 -21.14 21.60
CA SER A 559 9.75 -21.81 20.43
C SER A 559 10.02 -20.82 19.30
N PHE A 560 9.14 -19.83 19.09
CA PHE A 560 9.37 -18.77 18.13
C PHE A 560 10.61 -17.95 18.50
N LEU A 561 10.67 -17.43 19.74
CA LEU A 561 11.78 -16.59 20.20
C LEU A 561 13.14 -17.31 20.10
N LYS A 562 13.24 -18.53 20.63
CA LYS A 562 14.45 -19.37 20.56
C LYS A 562 14.87 -19.70 19.12
N GLY A 563 13.90 -19.86 18.21
CA GLY A 563 14.17 -20.06 16.78
C GLY A 563 14.77 -18.83 16.07
N GLN A 564 14.65 -17.64 16.65
CA GLN A 564 15.16 -16.38 16.11
C GLN A 564 16.52 -16.02 16.73
N GLU A 565 16.74 -16.30 18.02
CA GLU A 565 18.03 -16.15 18.73
C GLU A 565 19.18 -16.90 18.03
N LEU A 566 18.87 -18.02 17.36
CA LEU A 566 19.83 -18.84 16.62
C LEU A 566 20.29 -18.22 15.28
N ARG A 567 19.71 -17.10 14.83
CA ARG A 567 20.14 -16.40 13.61
C ARG A 567 21.14 -15.29 13.92
N LYS A 568 22.34 -15.37 13.34
CA LYS A 568 23.40 -14.35 13.50
C LYS A 568 23.04 -12.96 12.95
N GLU A 569 22.17 -12.90 11.95
CA GLU A 569 21.63 -11.65 11.40
C GLU A 569 20.11 -11.75 11.29
N LEU A 570 19.41 -10.74 11.82
CA LEU A 570 17.96 -10.57 11.68
C LEU A 570 17.67 -9.34 10.82
N ASP A 571 16.92 -9.54 9.74
CA ASP A 571 16.35 -8.45 8.96
C ASP A 571 15.34 -7.63 9.80
N GLU A 572 15.04 -6.43 9.33
CA GLU A 572 14.21 -5.46 10.04
C GLU A 572 12.78 -5.98 10.32
N MET A 573 12.18 -6.73 9.39
CA MET A 573 10.84 -7.27 9.57
C MET A 573 10.87 -8.40 10.62
N THR A 574 11.82 -9.32 10.51
CA THR A 574 12.00 -10.40 11.51
C THR A 574 12.33 -9.84 12.91
N ARG A 575 13.03 -8.71 13.00
CA ARG A 575 13.32 -8.03 14.28
C ARG A 575 12.07 -7.41 14.90
N ARG A 576 11.19 -6.78 14.10
CA ARG A 576 9.87 -6.31 14.55
C ARG A 576 8.99 -7.47 15.00
N GLU A 577 8.97 -8.58 14.25
CA GLU A 577 8.25 -9.81 14.60
C GLU A 577 8.72 -10.34 15.99
N VAL A 578 10.03 -10.41 16.25
CA VAL A 578 10.59 -10.80 17.57
C VAL A 578 10.15 -9.87 18.71
N ASN A 579 10.31 -8.56 18.54
CA ASN A 579 9.99 -7.58 19.59
C ASN A 579 8.52 -7.66 20.05
N ILE A 580 7.60 -7.92 19.10
CA ILE A 580 6.16 -8.03 19.38
C ILE A 580 5.83 -9.30 20.16
N ILE A 581 6.42 -10.44 19.80
CA ILE A 581 6.22 -11.69 20.55
C ILE A 581 6.85 -11.61 21.95
N GLN A 582 7.99 -10.94 22.08
CA GLN A 582 8.60 -10.66 23.39
C GLN A 582 7.72 -9.75 24.26
N PHE A 583 7.11 -8.69 23.69
CA PHE A 583 6.20 -7.81 24.43
C PHE A 583 5.01 -8.57 25.05
N LEU A 584 4.33 -9.38 24.23
CA LEU A 584 3.15 -10.14 24.65
C LEU A 584 3.50 -11.14 25.76
N LYS A 585 4.69 -11.76 25.68
CA LYS A 585 5.25 -12.61 26.74
C LYS A 585 5.53 -11.83 28.03
N ASP A 586 6.25 -10.71 27.94
CA ASP A 586 6.65 -9.94 29.12
C ASP A 586 5.45 -9.33 29.85
N LYS A 587 4.38 -8.99 29.12
CA LYS A 587 3.17 -8.44 29.73
C LYS A 587 2.19 -9.50 30.24
N SER A 588 2.11 -10.70 29.63
CA SER A 588 1.33 -11.80 30.23
C SER A 588 1.91 -12.25 31.58
N ILE A 589 3.25 -12.30 31.70
CA ILE A 589 3.94 -12.59 32.96
C ILE A 589 3.62 -11.52 34.03
N LYS A 590 3.66 -10.22 33.67
CA LYS A 590 3.30 -9.12 34.58
C LYS A 590 1.84 -9.22 35.06
N LEU A 591 0.90 -9.53 34.15
CA LEU A 591 -0.52 -9.70 34.48
C LEU A 591 -0.73 -10.90 35.41
N ALA A 592 -0.12 -12.05 35.12
CA ALA A 592 -0.19 -13.25 35.96
C ALA A 592 0.26 -12.97 37.41
N ALA A 593 1.36 -12.24 37.59
CA ALA A 593 1.92 -11.85 38.89
C ALA A 593 1.08 -10.78 39.62
N ALA A 594 0.51 -9.81 38.90
CA ALA A 594 -0.44 -8.85 39.48
C ALA A 594 -1.67 -9.55 40.08
N THR A 595 -2.15 -10.61 39.41
CA THR A 595 -3.25 -11.46 39.90
C THR A 595 -2.84 -12.37 41.09
N GLU A 596 -1.57 -12.44 41.48
CA GLU A 596 -1.12 -13.09 42.72
C GLU A 596 -1.08 -12.10 43.88
N SER A 597 -0.51 -10.91 43.67
CA SER A 597 -0.41 -9.87 44.71
C SER A 597 -1.76 -9.24 45.07
N GLY A 598 -2.73 -9.23 44.16
CA GLY A 598 -4.13 -8.92 44.51
C GLY A 598 -4.78 -9.96 45.43
N SER A 599 -4.44 -11.25 45.25
CA SER A 599 -5.01 -12.35 46.04
C SER A 599 -4.48 -12.38 47.48
N SER A 600 -3.22 -12.01 47.71
CA SER A 600 -2.63 -11.99 49.06
C SER A 600 -3.19 -10.86 49.95
N LYS A 601 -3.63 -9.73 49.36
CA LYS A 601 -4.22 -8.60 50.11
C LYS A 601 -5.66 -8.83 50.57
N LEU A 602 -6.41 -9.75 49.97
CA LEU A 602 -7.78 -10.05 50.42
C LEU A 602 -7.84 -10.86 51.73
N HIS A 603 -6.75 -11.50 52.15
CA HIS A 603 -6.80 -12.52 53.19
C HIS A 603 -6.60 -12.02 54.64
N SER A 604 -6.39 -10.71 54.85
CA SER A 604 -6.03 -10.11 56.15
C SER A 604 -7.08 -9.17 56.77
N SER A 605 -8.22 -8.93 56.13
CA SER A 605 -9.19 -7.89 56.55
C SER A 605 -10.64 -8.38 56.72
N LEU A 606 -10.84 -9.45 57.50
CA LEU A 606 -12.19 -9.89 57.95
C LEU A 606 -12.17 -10.43 59.39
N GLN A 607 -11.83 -9.58 60.36
CA GLN A 607 -12.20 -9.82 61.77
C GLN A 607 -13.58 -9.20 62.06
N LYS A 608 -14.47 -10.00 62.65
CA LYS A 608 -15.86 -9.61 62.95
C LYS A 608 -15.95 -8.80 64.26
N PRO A 609 -16.77 -7.74 64.31
CA PRO A 609 -17.51 -7.42 65.52
C PRO A 609 -18.77 -8.30 65.60
N ASN A 610 -19.05 -8.88 66.78
CA ASN A 610 -20.30 -9.59 67.03
C ASN A 610 -21.32 -8.64 67.68
N PHE A 611 -22.58 -8.68 67.23
CA PHE A 611 -23.74 -8.42 68.09
C PHE A 611 -24.90 -9.34 67.69
N THR A 612 -25.70 -9.75 68.67
CA THR A 612 -26.75 -10.77 68.56
C THR A 612 -28.12 -10.19 68.94
N LEU A 613 -29.21 -10.77 68.41
CA LEU A 613 -30.31 -11.32 69.22
C LEU A 613 -31.46 -11.95 68.40
N ASN A 614 -31.84 -13.17 68.83
CA ASN A 614 -33.14 -13.84 68.75
C ASN A 614 -33.78 -14.31 67.42
N ILE A 615 -34.56 -15.40 67.56
CA ILE A 615 -35.21 -16.25 66.56
C ILE A 615 -36.69 -16.42 66.96
N PRO A 616 -37.65 -16.54 66.01
CA PRO A 616 -38.25 -17.86 65.68
C PRO A 616 -38.67 -18.01 64.18
N HIS A 617 -38.95 -19.18 63.57
CA HIS A 617 -38.70 -20.59 63.92
C HIS A 617 -38.66 -21.50 62.66
N THR A 618 -38.61 -22.81 62.91
CA THR A 618 -38.63 -24.03 62.05
C THR A 618 -40.04 -24.50 61.61
N PRO A 619 -40.25 -25.56 60.76
CA PRO A 619 -39.28 -26.50 60.14
C PRO A 619 -39.53 -26.93 58.65
N THR A 620 -38.70 -27.91 58.19
CA THR A 620 -38.99 -29.07 57.28
C THR A 620 -38.98 -28.89 55.74
N ARG A 621 -38.43 -29.82 54.90
CA ARG A 621 -37.67 -31.09 55.13
C ARG A 621 -36.99 -31.61 53.84
N SER A 622 -35.78 -32.23 53.93
CA SER A 622 -35.22 -33.35 53.07
C SER A 622 -35.13 -33.20 51.53
N ALA A 623 -34.34 -33.95 50.73
CA ALA A 623 -33.16 -34.85 50.84
C ALA A 623 -32.83 -35.33 49.39
N SER A 624 -31.65 -35.82 48.97
CA SER A 624 -30.28 -35.91 49.51
C SER A 624 -29.26 -36.18 48.36
N MET A 625 -28.03 -36.61 48.68
CA MET A 625 -26.88 -36.81 47.78
C MET A 625 -26.90 -38.11 46.95
N GLY A 626 -26.06 -38.19 45.90
CA GLY A 626 -25.63 -39.40 45.17
C GLY A 626 -24.46 -39.09 44.21
N SER A 627 -23.54 -40.03 43.92
CA SER A 627 -22.27 -39.73 43.20
C SER A 627 -21.59 -40.96 42.56
N VAL A 628 -20.55 -40.68 41.73
CA VAL A 628 -19.46 -41.53 41.21
C VAL A 628 -19.67 -42.25 39.83
N HIS A 629 -18.57 -42.24 39.05
CA HIS A 629 -18.26 -42.88 37.75
C HIS A 629 -18.01 -44.43 37.87
N PRO A 630 -17.41 -45.21 36.92
CA PRO A 630 -16.85 -44.89 35.58
C PRO A 630 -17.05 -45.91 34.42
N SER A 631 -16.60 -45.48 33.21
CA SER A 631 -15.95 -46.28 32.12
C SER A 631 -16.66 -47.45 31.41
N GLY A 632 -16.48 -47.59 30.07
CA GLY A 632 -16.77 -48.86 29.37
C GLY A 632 -16.89 -48.84 27.83
N THR A 633 -15.75 -48.79 27.11
CA THR A 633 -15.45 -49.46 25.81
C THR A 633 -16.49 -49.72 24.68
N ALA A 634 -16.07 -49.32 23.47
CA ALA A 634 -16.16 -50.06 22.18
C ALA A 634 -17.45 -50.12 21.33
N SER A 635 -17.26 -49.76 20.05
CA SER A 635 -18.08 -50.05 18.85
C SER A 635 -17.91 -51.51 18.37
N PRO A 636 -18.50 -52.00 17.24
CA PRO A 636 -19.37 -51.34 16.24
C PRO A 636 -20.62 -52.18 15.84
N VAL A 637 -21.37 -51.76 14.80
CA VAL A 637 -21.69 -52.61 13.61
C VAL A 637 -22.39 -51.80 12.50
N VAL A 638 -22.19 -52.27 11.27
CA VAL A 638 -22.66 -51.73 9.98
C VAL A 638 -24.18 -51.88 9.78
N SER A 639 -24.83 -50.92 9.11
CA SER A 639 -25.89 -51.21 8.14
C SER A 639 -26.03 -50.07 7.13
N ALA A 640 -26.15 -50.41 5.86
CA ALA A 640 -26.45 -49.48 4.77
C ALA A 640 -27.81 -49.84 4.15
N LEU A 641 -28.54 -48.85 3.66
CA LEU A 641 -29.54 -49.00 2.60
C LEU A 641 -29.73 -47.65 1.88
N SER A 642 -30.43 -47.64 0.75
CA SER A 642 -30.27 -46.60 -0.27
C SER A 642 -31.59 -46.08 -0.86
N MET A 643 -31.49 -44.87 -1.43
CA MET A 643 -32.38 -44.23 -2.42
C MET A 643 -33.75 -43.62 -2.02
N THR A 644 -33.95 -42.43 -2.60
CA THR A 644 -35.19 -41.83 -3.15
C THR A 644 -36.41 -41.51 -2.26
N SER A 645 -36.61 -40.20 -2.05
CA SER A 645 -37.78 -39.47 -2.60
C SER A 645 -37.50 -37.96 -2.66
N LEU A 646 -38.18 -37.22 -3.55
CA LEU A 646 -38.00 -35.77 -3.80
C LEU A 646 -39.20 -34.92 -3.30
N PRO A 647 -39.04 -33.58 -3.14
CA PRO A 647 -39.97 -32.72 -2.41
C PRO A 647 -40.93 -31.89 -3.30
N PRO A 648 -41.90 -31.16 -2.70
CA PRO A 648 -42.61 -30.06 -3.36
C PRO A 648 -41.79 -28.75 -3.41
N LYS A 649 -42.12 -27.89 -4.39
CA LYS A 649 -41.59 -26.52 -4.64
C LYS A 649 -42.58 -25.47 -4.04
N SER A 650 -42.51 -24.14 -4.20
CA SER A 650 -41.88 -23.21 -5.16
C SER A 650 -41.71 -21.78 -4.58
N ALA A 651 -40.76 -20.93 -5.01
CA ALA A 651 -40.86 -19.81 -6.00
C ALA A 651 -41.86 -18.68 -5.66
N TYR A 652 -41.72 -17.39 -6.04
CA TYR A 652 -40.93 -16.68 -7.08
C TYR A 652 -40.20 -15.43 -6.44
N ALA A 653 -39.45 -14.49 -7.06
CA ALA A 653 -39.30 -13.89 -8.41
C ALA A 653 -40.47 -12.95 -8.85
N HIS A 654 -40.32 -11.88 -9.67
CA HIS A 654 -39.24 -11.37 -10.54
C HIS A 654 -39.09 -9.81 -10.50
N GLN A 655 -38.50 -9.17 -11.53
CA GLN A 655 -37.98 -7.78 -11.59
C GLN A 655 -38.97 -6.74 -12.23
N PRO A 656 -38.57 -5.64 -12.96
CA PRO A 656 -38.39 -4.29 -12.41
C PRO A 656 -39.09 -3.11 -13.17
N ALA A 657 -39.19 -1.91 -12.57
CA ALA A 657 -39.48 -0.63 -13.28
C ALA A 657 -39.14 0.65 -12.45
N ILE A 658 -39.11 1.82 -13.11
CA ILE A 658 -38.86 3.19 -12.57
C ILE A 658 -39.86 4.16 -13.25
N PRO A 659 -40.59 5.05 -12.54
CA PRO A 659 -40.35 6.50 -12.70
C PRO A 659 -40.74 7.48 -11.55
N SER A 660 -40.02 8.62 -11.52
CA SER A 660 -40.44 10.00 -11.17
C SER A 660 -41.30 10.37 -9.93
N HIS A 661 -40.64 10.94 -8.91
CA HIS A 661 -40.81 12.32 -8.40
C HIS A 661 -42.24 12.89 -8.13
N LEU A 662 -42.61 13.03 -6.85
CA LEU A 662 -43.21 14.25 -6.27
C LEU A 662 -43.17 14.25 -4.72
N GLN A 663 -43.41 15.40 -4.11
CA GLN A 663 -43.34 15.59 -2.64
C GLN A 663 -44.70 15.33 -1.98
N HIS A 664 -44.70 14.73 -0.79
CA HIS A 664 -45.61 15.15 0.28
C HIS A 664 -45.03 14.80 1.67
N VAL A 665 -45.39 15.59 2.67
CA VAL A 665 -45.08 15.37 4.08
C VAL A 665 -46.38 15.08 4.81
N GLU A 666 -46.42 14.04 5.65
CA GLU A 666 -47.32 13.99 6.80
C GLU A 666 -46.84 12.98 7.85
N SER A 667 -47.37 13.09 9.08
CA SER A 667 -46.84 12.45 10.29
C SER A 667 -47.95 11.69 11.03
N GLY A 668 -47.72 10.44 11.48
CA GLY A 668 -48.74 9.73 12.26
C GLY A 668 -48.35 8.38 12.86
N SER A 669 -48.13 8.36 14.18
CA SER A 669 -48.36 7.25 15.14
C SER A 669 -47.77 5.83 14.90
N ASN A 670 -47.04 5.34 15.90
CA ASN A 670 -46.58 3.95 16.00
C ASN A 670 -47.63 2.98 16.56
N SER A 671 -47.52 1.70 16.24
CA SER A 671 -47.79 0.60 17.18
C SER A 671 -46.76 -0.52 16.97
N SER A 672 -46.07 -0.93 18.03
CA SER A 672 -44.77 -1.60 17.95
C SER A 672 -44.79 -3.13 18.13
N THR A 673 -43.96 -3.84 17.35
CA THR A 673 -43.13 -4.95 17.87
C THR A 673 -41.73 -4.84 17.25
N GLY A 674 -40.77 -4.25 17.96
CA GLY A 674 -39.41 -4.09 17.47
C GLY A 674 -38.40 -3.89 18.59
N SER A 675 -37.25 -4.56 18.49
CA SER A 675 -36.07 -4.29 19.33
C SER A 675 -35.36 -3.01 18.85
N PRO A 676 -34.75 -2.23 19.74
CA PRO A 676 -34.16 -0.93 19.37
C PRO A 676 -32.86 -1.09 18.54
N PRO A 677 -32.59 -0.18 17.58
CA PRO A 677 -31.33 -0.14 16.84
C PRO A 677 -30.21 0.43 17.73
N GLY A 678 -29.69 -0.39 18.64
CA GLY A 678 -28.64 -0.03 19.59
C GLY A 678 -27.24 -0.46 19.15
N GLU A 679 -26.44 0.52 18.74
CA GLU A 679 -24.96 0.54 18.80
C GLU A 679 -24.20 -0.77 18.48
N GLU A 680 -23.78 -0.93 17.23
CA GLU A 680 -22.60 -1.74 16.91
C GLU A 680 -21.31 -0.97 17.20
N THR A 681 -21.12 -0.59 18.47
CA THR A 681 -19.82 -0.11 18.98
C THR A 681 -18.78 -1.22 18.81
N GLU A 682 -17.79 -0.95 17.97
CA GLU A 682 -16.62 -1.81 17.82
C GLU A 682 -15.78 -1.76 19.10
N SER A 683 -15.18 -2.91 19.46
CA SER A 683 -14.20 -2.94 20.55
C SER A 683 -12.95 -2.23 20.09
N SER A 684 -12.54 -1.18 20.80
CA SER A 684 -11.32 -0.43 20.49
C SER A 684 -10.10 -1.36 20.38
N ALA A 685 -9.99 -2.36 21.25
CA ALA A 685 -8.93 -3.38 21.20
C ALA A 685 -8.91 -4.19 19.89
N GLN A 686 -10.08 -4.43 19.26
CA GLN A 686 -10.12 -5.05 17.93
C GLN A 686 -9.69 -4.06 16.85
N SER A 687 -10.20 -2.83 16.89
CA SER A 687 -9.88 -1.78 15.91
C SER A 687 -8.38 -1.52 15.84
N LEU A 688 -7.70 -1.54 17.00
CA LEU A 688 -6.24 -1.55 17.12
C LEU A 688 -5.63 -2.75 16.38
N LEU A 689 -5.98 -3.98 16.76
CA LEU A 689 -5.41 -5.21 16.20
C LEU A 689 -5.58 -5.28 14.67
N ASP A 690 -6.72 -4.84 14.13
CA ASP A 690 -6.95 -4.79 12.68
C ASP A 690 -6.15 -3.67 11.99
N GLN A 691 -6.02 -2.49 12.58
CA GLN A 691 -5.14 -1.42 12.09
C GLN A 691 -3.69 -1.91 11.99
N TRP A 692 -3.18 -2.57 13.03
CA TRP A 692 -1.83 -3.12 13.04
C TRP A 692 -1.67 -4.31 12.07
N CYS A 693 -2.65 -5.22 11.97
CA CYS A 693 -2.56 -6.31 11.02
C CYS A 693 -2.50 -5.81 9.57
N ASN A 694 -3.23 -4.75 9.22
CA ASN A 694 -3.15 -4.14 7.88
C ASN A 694 -1.75 -3.62 7.53
N ILE A 695 -1.00 -3.12 8.53
CA ILE A 695 0.41 -2.68 8.37
C ILE A 695 1.30 -3.87 8.01
N PHE A 696 1.18 -5.00 8.71
CA PHE A 696 2.05 -6.17 8.51
C PHE A 696 1.60 -7.07 7.35
N SER A 697 0.31 -7.03 6.99
CA SER A 697 -0.24 -7.68 5.80
C SER A 697 0.23 -7.04 4.50
N GLY A 698 0.56 -5.75 4.48
CA GLY A 698 0.80 -5.01 3.22
C GLY A 698 -0.50 -4.63 2.52
N GLY A 699 -1.52 -4.24 3.29
CA GLY A 699 -2.66 -3.48 2.77
C GLY A 699 -2.24 -2.10 2.24
N PRO A 700 -3.20 -1.21 1.95
CA PRO A 700 -2.90 0.20 1.76
C PRO A 700 -2.61 0.85 3.12
N THR A 701 -1.39 0.67 3.62
CA THR A 701 -0.81 1.60 4.59
C THR A 701 -0.81 3.01 3.98
N ASP A 702 -1.18 4.02 4.76
CA ASP A 702 -0.95 5.42 4.36
C ASP A 702 0.54 5.72 4.55
N ASP A 703 1.35 5.24 3.59
CA ASP A 703 2.82 5.29 3.56
C ASP A 703 3.33 6.75 3.50
N SER A 704 3.22 7.43 4.63
CA SER A 704 3.80 8.72 4.93
C SER A 704 5.28 8.62 5.36
N THR A 705 5.90 7.46 5.15
CA THR A 705 7.34 7.19 5.26
C THR A 705 7.79 6.50 3.96
N GLY A 706 8.93 6.91 3.37
CA GLY A 706 9.30 6.33 2.07
C GLY A 706 10.74 6.49 1.64
N THR A 707 11.25 5.46 0.93
CA THR A 707 12.28 5.60 -0.12
C THR A 707 12.30 4.39 -1.08
N THR A 708 11.68 4.59 -2.25
CA THR A 708 12.12 4.11 -3.60
C THR A 708 12.72 2.71 -3.81
N THR A 709 12.14 1.96 -4.77
CA THR A 709 12.89 1.54 -5.98
C THR A 709 11.97 1.08 -7.13
N ARG A 710 12.52 1.10 -8.36
CA ARG A 710 12.06 0.49 -9.63
C ARG A 710 11.19 1.35 -10.59
N LEU A 711 11.46 1.15 -11.88
CA LEU A 711 10.98 1.81 -13.11
C LEU A 711 10.45 0.74 -14.11
N PRO A 712 10.00 1.05 -15.35
CA PRO A 712 9.23 2.20 -15.90
C PRO A 712 8.00 1.75 -16.78
N TRP A 713 7.32 2.70 -17.47
CA TRP A 713 6.18 2.55 -18.42
C TRP A 713 4.85 2.04 -17.79
N GLY A 714 3.61 2.44 -18.16
CA GLY A 714 3.10 3.37 -19.20
C GLY A 714 2.45 2.63 -20.39
N THR A 715 1.32 3.00 -21.00
CA THR A 715 0.23 4.02 -20.80
C THR A 715 -1.05 3.49 -21.55
N PRO A 716 -2.15 4.25 -21.88
CA PRO A 716 -2.81 5.43 -21.29
C PRO A 716 -4.34 5.23 -21.01
N GLY A 717 -5.00 6.23 -20.40
CA GLY A 717 -6.37 6.64 -20.74
C GLY A 717 -7.59 5.90 -20.18
N LEU A 718 -8.20 6.44 -19.11
CA LEU A 718 -9.66 6.58 -18.97
C LEU A 718 -9.97 7.57 -17.83
N THR A 719 -10.50 8.74 -18.18
CA THR A 719 -10.98 9.75 -17.24
C THR A 719 -12.50 9.84 -17.29
N ASP A 720 -13.05 10.30 -16.16
CA ASP A 720 -14.40 10.83 -15.98
C ASP A 720 -15.57 9.83 -15.92
N LEU A 721 -16.12 9.71 -14.71
CA LEU A 721 -17.54 9.48 -14.41
C LEU A 721 -17.75 9.64 -12.90
N SER A 722 -17.55 10.87 -12.38
CA SER A 722 -17.73 11.16 -10.95
C SER A 722 -18.81 12.22 -10.71
N GLY A 723 -20.07 11.79 -10.78
CA GLY A 723 -21.19 12.59 -10.32
C GLY A 723 -22.45 11.75 -10.15
N TRP A 724 -22.94 11.64 -8.91
CA TRP A 724 -24.37 11.70 -8.52
C TRP A 724 -24.51 11.52 -7.00
N LEU A 725 -25.19 12.49 -6.37
CA LEU A 725 -25.99 12.38 -5.14
C LEU A 725 -25.25 12.21 -3.77
N PRO A 726 -25.93 12.50 -2.62
CA PRO A 726 -25.31 13.29 -1.54
C PRO A 726 -25.16 12.61 -0.16
N THR A 727 -24.81 13.42 0.83
CA THR A 727 -24.42 13.11 2.22
C THR A 727 -25.57 12.81 3.20
N SER A 728 -25.38 11.82 4.09
CA SER A 728 -25.89 11.89 5.49
C SER A 728 -25.28 10.82 6.42
N SER A 729 -24.82 11.25 7.61
CA SER A 729 -24.67 10.47 8.86
C SER A 729 -23.65 9.30 8.92
N PRO A 730 -23.28 8.84 10.14
CA PRO A 730 -23.18 9.54 11.45
C PRO A 730 -21.70 9.65 11.92
N MET A 731 -21.45 10.21 13.11
CA MET A 731 -20.09 10.32 13.67
C MET A 731 -19.76 9.15 14.61
N LEU A 732 -18.60 8.52 14.38
CA LEU A 732 -17.81 7.80 15.37
C LEU A 732 -16.40 8.43 15.42
N ALA A 733 -15.75 8.39 16.58
CA ALA A 733 -14.53 9.13 16.82
C ALA A 733 -13.28 8.31 16.43
N ASN A 734 -12.56 8.75 15.39
CA ASN A 734 -11.24 8.19 15.07
C ASN A 734 -10.18 8.79 16.00
N GLU A 735 -9.79 8.04 17.02
CA GLU A 735 -8.40 8.07 17.48
C GLU A 735 -7.50 7.46 16.39
N ALA A 736 -6.24 7.90 16.30
CA ALA A 736 -5.29 7.34 15.34
C ALA A 736 -3.89 7.24 15.94
N LEU A 737 -3.14 6.28 15.40
CA LEU A 737 -1.96 5.67 16.02
C LEU A 737 -0.82 5.50 14.99
N PRO A 738 0.43 5.30 15.45
CA PRO A 738 1.56 6.04 14.86
C PRO A 738 2.46 5.21 13.95
N GLY A 739 3.39 5.90 13.28
CA GLY A 739 4.41 5.29 12.41
C GLY A 739 5.58 4.67 13.19
N LEU A 740 6.18 3.64 12.58
CA LEU A 740 7.20 2.79 13.22
C LEU A 740 8.59 3.44 13.25
N ASP A 741 9.01 3.91 14.42
CA ASP A 741 10.36 3.60 14.94
C ASP A 741 10.40 3.84 16.47
N GLY A 742 10.80 2.82 17.23
CA GLY A 742 11.00 2.88 18.70
C GLY A 742 9.75 3.07 19.58
N SER A 743 8.66 3.63 19.06
CA SER A 743 7.45 4.01 19.80
C SER A 743 6.32 2.96 19.81
N ASP A 744 6.49 1.84 19.09
CA ASP A 744 5.50 0.75 18.94
C ASP A 744 4.97 0.20 20.28
N TRP A 745 5.78 0.29 21.35
CA TRP A 745 5.38 -0.10 22.71
C TRP A 745 4.11 0.62 23.17
N GLY A 746 3.93 1.90 22.84
CA GLY A 746 2.74 2.66 23.23
C GLY A 746 1.46 2.13 22.57
N TYR A 747 1.53 1.72 21.31
CA TYR A 747 0.41 1.07 20.62
C TYR A 747 0.06 -0.29 21.27
N TRP A 748 1.06 -1.12 21.54
CA TRP A 748 0.84 -2.44 22.15
C TRP A 748 0.46 -2.38 23.64
N ASP A 749 0.96 -1.40 24.39
CA ASP A 749 0.51 -1.11 25.75
C ASP A 749 -0.93 -0.61 25.77
N THR A 750 -1.33 0.30 24.88
CA THR A 750 -2.75 0.72 24.74
C THR A 750 -3.65 -0.47 24.39
N LEU A 751 -3.25 -1.31 23.43
CA LEU A 751 -3.97 -2.54 23.10
C LEU A 751 -4.13 -3.45 24.34
N VAL A 752 -3.04 -3.82 25.00
CA VAL A 752 -3.09 -4.73 26.15
C VAL A 752 -3.78 -4.12 27.38
N ASN A 753 -3.69 -2.81 27.59
CA ASN A 753 -4.44 -2.12 28.66
C ASN A 753 -5.95 -2.16 28.39
N GLN A 754 -6.39 -1.98 27.14
CA GLN A 754 -7.80 -2.09 26.76
C GLN A 754 -8.35 -3.53 26.87
N LEU A 755 -7.48 -4.55 26.95
CA LEU A 755 -7.88 -5.93 27.27
C LEU A 755 -8.17 -6.16 28.76
N ASN A 756 -7.74 -5.26 29.66
CA ASN A 756 -7.93 -5.37 31.12
C ASN A 756 -8.32 -4.02 31.76
N PRO A 757 -9.54 -3.49 31.54
CA PRO A 757 -9.99 -2.19 32.08
C PRO A 757 -10.28 -2.18 33.60
N GLY A 758 -9.83 -3.20 34.35
CA GLY A 758 -10.27 -3.47 35.72
C GLY A 758 -9.40 -2.92 36.86
N SER A 759 -8.38 -2.10 36.58
CA SER A 759 -7.33 -1.77 37.56
C SER A 759 -7.20 -0.30 37.99
N ASP A 760 -7.96 0.65 37.43
CA ASP A 760 -7.87 2.08 37.79
C ASP A 760 -9.27 2.72 37.97
N MET A 761 -9.80 2.65 39.19
CA MET A 761 -10.98 3.40 39.65
C MET A 761 -10.85 3.76 41.14
N SER A 762 -9.87 4.58 41.49
CA SER A 762 -9.78 5.21 42.82
C SER A 762 -9.08 6.57 42.79
N SER A 763 -9.84 7.61 42.48
CA SER A 763 -9.44 9.01 42.70
C SER A 763 -10.61 9.78 43.28
N GLU A 764 -10.47 10.29 44.51
CA GLU A 764 -10.63 11.72 44.83
C GLU A 764 -10.41 12.01 46.33
N TYR A 765 -10.35 13.30 46.68
CA TYR A 765 -10.41 13.90 48.03
C TYR A 765 -9.25 13.72 49.03
N VAL A 766 -8.41 14.77 49.12
CA VAL A 766 -8.08 15.48 50.39
C VAL A 766 -8.03 17.00 50.08
N PRO A 767 -8.62 17.90 50.90
CA PRO A 767 -8.67 19.35 50.63
C PRO A 767 -7.47 20.14 51.21
N ALA A 768 -7.41 21.44 50.90
CA ALA A 768 -6.28 22.33 51.23
C ALA A 768 -6.39 23.05 52.59
N ALA A 769 -5.23 23.30 53.22
CA ALA A 769 -5.03 24.26 54.31
C ALA A 769 -3.56 24.77 54.35
N TRP A 770 -3.33 25.92 55.00
CA TRP A 770 -2.06 26.63 55.26
C TRP A 770 -2.06 27.09 56.73
N PRO A 771 -0.96 27.60 57.33
CA PRO A 771 0.47 27.23 57.24
C PRO A 771 1.08 27.09 58.68
N ASN A 772 2.35 27.45 58.88
CA ASN A 772 3.13 27.55 60.15
C ASN A 772 3.65 26.23 60.76
N ALA A 773 4.71 26.20 61.58
CA ALA A 773 5.93 27.03 61.75
C ALA A 773 6.84 26.36 62.82
N SER A 774 8.12 26.76 62.92
CA SER A 774 9.09 26.46 64.02
C SER A 774 9.43 24.98 64.31
N ASP A 775 10.53 24.59 64.95
CA ASP A 775 11.88 25.17 65.11
C ASP A 775 12.82 24.04 65.62
N ASN A 776 14.13 24.14 65.34
CA ASN A 776 15.26 23.58 66.12
C ASN A 776 15.33 22.03 66.37
N ASP A 777 16.47 21.42 66.75
CA ASP A 777 17.86 21.91 66.87
C ASP A 777 18.91 20.84 66.47
N ARG A 778 20.19 21.22 66.59
CA ARG A 778 21.43 20.49 66.25
C ARG A 778 21.73 19.23 67.11
N LEU A 779 22.66 18.41 66.61
CA LEU A 779 23.98 18.01 67.17
C LEU A 779 24.69 17.18 66.06
N GLU A 780 25.95 17.40 65.65
CA GLU A 780 27.25 17.23 66.35
C GLU A 780 27.54 15.76 66.76
N GLU A 781 28.75 15.19 66.56
CA GLU A 781 29.89 15.50 65.68
C GLU A 781 30.88 14.30 65.66
N ALA A 782 31.74 14.17 64.63
CA ALA A 782 33.11 13.57 64.67
C ALA A 782 33.31 12.08 65.10
N THR A 783 34.43 11.36 64.84
CA THR A 783 35.55 11.37 63.84
C THR A 783 36.34 10.04 63.96
N ALA A 784 37.11 9.65 62.92
CA ALA A 784 38.29 8.76 62.97
C ALA A 784 38.04 7.28 63.42
N ASP A 785 38.87 6.27 63.16
CA ASP A 785 40.03 5.98 62.28
C ASP A 785 39.87 4.48 61.84
N GLY A 786 40.61 3.81 60.95
CA GLY A 786 41.80 4.10 60.17
C GLY A 786 42.41 2.79 59.61
N ASN A 787 42.71 2.79 58.30
CA ASN A 787 43.94 2.30 57.64
C ASN A 787 44.52 0.90 57.99
N THR A 788 44.54 -0.07 57.05
CA THR A 788 45.63 -0.38 56.07
C THR A 788 45.20 -1.58 55.18
N GLY A 789 45.86 -2.08 54.11
CA GLY A 789 47.13 -1.84 53.37
C GLY A 789 47.60 -3.19 52.76
N GLY A 790 48.32 -3.34 51.63
CA GLY A 790 48.92 -2.41 50.64
C GLY A 790 49.46 -3.17 49.39
N ASN A 791 50.55 -2.70 48.77
CA ASN A 791 51.37 -3.28 47.66
C ASN A 791 50.95 -3.10 46.15
N THR A 792 51.46 -2.01 45.54
CA THR A 792 52.45 -1.97 44.40
C THR A 792 52.26 -2.73 43.05
N PRO A 793 52.87 -2.27 41.92
CA PRO A 793 53.19 -0.89 41.48
C PRO A 793 53.14 -0.62 39.94
N LEU A 794 53.50 0.62 39.52
CA LEU A 794 53.91 1.09 38.15
C LEU A 794 52.80 1.21 37.07
N SER A 795 52.77 2.22 36.18
CA SER A 795 53.65 3.42 36.01
C SER A 795 52.97 4.63 35.34
N LYS A 796 53.36 5.83 35.80
CA LYS A 796 53.41 7.19 35.18
C LYS A 796 53.09 7.28 33.67
N VAL A 797 52.45 8.32 33.13
CA VAL A 797 52.65 9.80 33.26
C VAL A 797 51.32 10.53 32.91
N ALA A 798 50.91 11.70 33.42
CA ALA A 798 51.20 12.49 34.63
C ALA A 798 50.11 13.60 34.80
N ARG A 799 50.47 14.86 35.11
CA ARG A 799 49.59 16.04 35.33
C ARG A 799 50.40 17.34 35.11
N LEU A 800 49.75 18.50 34.98
CA LEU A 800 50.12 19.71 35.74
C LEU A 800 49.06 20.83 35.66
N GLU A 801 49.00 21.64 36.71
CA GLU A 801 48.15 22.82 36.90
C GLU A 801 49.01 24.08 37.09
N SER A 802 48.52 25.25 36.69
CA SER A 802 48.84 26.61 37.21
C SER A 802 48.29 27.67 36.24
N SER A 803 47.84 28.85 36.66
CA SER A 803 47.47 29.36 37.99
C SER A 803 46.66 30.66 37.83
N LEU A 804 45.67 30.89 38.69
CA LEU A 804 45.07 32.24 38.86
C LEU A 804 46.08 33.15 39.59
N PRO A 805 46.01 34.47 39.39
CA PRO A 805 45.25 35.27 40.35
C PRO A 805 44.30 36.30 39.70
N SER A 806 43.40 36.83 40.52
CA SER A 806 42.47 37.92 40.20
C SER A 806 42.96 39.26 40.72
N GLU A 807 42.79 40.34 39.95
CA GLU A 807 42.47 41.66 40.52
C GLU A 807 41.80 42.60 39.49
N LEU A 808 41.25 43.71 39.99
CA LEU A 808 40.37 44.69 39.33
C LEU A 808 40.93 46.12 39.61
N PRO A 809 40.38 47.25 39.09
CA PRO A 809 39.54 47.52 37.91
C PRO A 809 40.09 48.74 37.10
N LEU A 810 39.20 49.48 36.41
CA LEU A 810 39.23 50.94 36.09
C LEU A 810 39.53 51.45 34.66
N THR A 811 38.43 51.60 33.92
CA THR A 811 37.96 52.82 33.21
C THR A 811 38.73 53.45 32.03
N SER A 812 38.01 53.45 30.89
CA SER A 812 37.65 54.64 30.10
C SER A 812 38.72 55.41 29.31
N MET A 813 38.68 55.23 27.98
CA MET A 813 38.40 56.37 27.09
C MET A 813 37.27 56.01 26.13
N ALA A 814 36.37 56.98 25.87
CA ALA A 814 35.24 56.82 24.96
C ALA A 814 35.49 57.61 23.67
N THR A 815 35.24 56.97 22.52
CA THR A 815 34.96 57.64 21.26
C THR A 815 33.66 57.06 20.69
N THR A 816 32.76 57.95 20.29
CA THR A 816 31.39 57.57 19.91
C THR A 816 31.38 56.85 18.57
N SER A 817 31.03 55.56 18.59
CA SER A 817 30.65 54.81 17.39
C SER A 817 29.18 54.42 17.50
N MET A 818 28.42 54.57 16.41
CA MET A 818 27.00 54.23 16.39
C MET A 818 26.82 52.72 16.60
N ALA A 819 25.89 52.34 17.45
CA ALA A 819 25.46 50.93 17.54
C ALA A 819 24.77 50.55 16.23
N THR A 820 25.48 49.81 15.37
CA THR A 820 24.99 49.39 14.04
C THR A 820 23.69 48.62 14.19
N ARG A 821 22.68 48.98 13.39
CA ARG A 821 21.30 48.52 13.61
C ARG A 821 21.11 47.14 13.00
N ALA A 822 21.43 46.11 13.78
CA ALA A 822 21.20 44.73 13.41
C ALA A 822 19.70 44.46 13.21
N THR A 823 19.34 43.98 12.01
CA THR A 823 18.05 43.33 11.73
C THR A 823 18.22 41.85 12.00
N ARG A 824 17.52 41.33 13.02
CA ARG A 824 17.54 39.91 13.39
C ARG A 824 16.38 39.16 12.72
N ILE A 825 16.68 38.02 12.13
CA ILE A 825 15.72 37.10 11.53
C ILE A 825 15.89 35.72 12.18
N LEU A 826 14.77 35.16 12.63
CA LEU A 826 14.65 33.80 13.16
C LEU A 826 13.76 33.00 12.21
N SER A 827 14.18 31.81 11.79
CA SER A 827 13.38 30.89 10.98
C SER A 827 13.27 29.52 11.63
N TRP A 828 12.08 28.90 11.58
CA TRP A 828 11.85 27.60 12.21
C TRP A 828 10.67 26.85 11.58
N ASN A 829 10.90 25.67 11.01
CA ASN A 829 9.83 24.73 10.69
C ASN A 829 9.27 24.16 12.01
N VAL A 830 7.97 24.35 12.24
CA VAL A 830 7.29 23.98 13.51
C VAL A 830 6.50 22.67 13.43
N GLU A 831 6.48 21.99 12.28
CA GLU A 831 5.67 20.79 12.08
C GLU A 831 4.19 21.01 12.47
N THR A 832 3.44 19.96 12.83
CA THR A 832 2.07 20.06 13.36
C THR A 832 1.69 18.78 14.12
N PRO A 833 0.95 18.86 15.23
CA PRO A 833 0.31 20.03 15.82
C PRO A 833 1.28 20.94 16.58
N VAL A 834 0.92 22.22 16.59
CA VAL A 834 1.76 23.28 17.12
C VAL A 834 1.37 23.54 18.58
N PRO A 835 2.20 23.20 19.59
CA PRO A 835 1.84 23.17 21.00
C PRO A 835 1.52 24.55 21.58
N PHE A 836 1.94 25.63 20.91
CA PHE A 836 1.64 27.00 21.29
C PHE A 836 0.33 27.56 20.70
N LEU A 837 -0.43 26.81 19.89
CA LEU A 837 -1.75 27.22 19.41
C LEU A 837 -2.86 26.73 20.34
N ASN A 838 -3.75 27.62 20.80
CA ASN A 838 -4.93 27.23 21.56
C ASN A 838 -6.07 26.92 20.58
N LEU A 839 -6.46 25.66 20.46
CA LEU A 839 -7.40 25.18 19.45
C LEU A 839 -8.40 24.18 20.06
N PRO A 840 -9.70 24.24 19.69
CA PRO A 840 -10.69 23.31 20.22
C PRO A 840 -10.45 21.88 19.71
N PRO A 841 -10.60 20.84 20.56
CA PRO A 841 -10.15 19.47 20.26
C PRO A 841 -10.78 18.83 19.02
N ARG A 842 -11.98 19.28 18.60
CA ARG A 842 -12.67 18.80 17.38
C ARG A 842 -12.00 19.17 16.04
N LYS A 843 -10.94 19.99 16.04
CA LYS A 843 -10.21 20.42 14.82
C LYS A 843 -8.73 20.03 14.80
N VAL A 844 -8.34 19.10 15.68
CA VAL A 844 -6.96 18.72 15.93
C VAL A 844 -6.66 17.36 15.28
N GLY A 845 -5.62 17.31 14.45
CA GLY A 845 -5.06 16.04 13.98
C GLY A 845 -4.31 15.32 15.09
N THR A 846 -4.48 13.99 15.14
CA THR A 846 -3.87 13.08 16.11
C THR A 846 -2.34 13.12 16.07
N SER A 847 -1.70 13.41 17.21
CA SER A 847 -0.25 13.41 17.37
C SER A 847 0.14 13.37 18.86
N SER A 848 1.42 13.12 19.14
CA SER A 848 1.98 12.89 20.48
C SER A 848 2.03 14.13 21.39
N VAL A 849 1.90 15.34 20.85
CA VAL A 849 1.92 16.60 21.61
C VAL A 849 0.60 17.34 21.40
N PRO A 850 -0.25 17.55 22.43
CA PRO A 850 -1.49 18.29 22.24
C PRO A 850 -1.24 19.76 21.84
N PRO A 851 -1.92 20.32 20.82
CA PRO A 851 -1.93 21.77 20.63
C PRO A 851 -2.53 22.44 21.86
N GLY A 852 -1.87 23.47 22.37
CA GLY A 852 -2.23 24.15 23.62
C GLY A 852 -1.42 23.67 24.83
N SER A 853 -0.69 22.55 24.74
CA SER A 853 0.12 22.01 25.84
C SER A 853 1.22 22.95 26.35
N ARG A 854 1.75 23.85 25.51
CA ARG A 854 2.71 24.89 25.93
C ARG A 854 2.45 26.20 25.20
N LEU A 855 1.37 26.87 25.59
CA LEU A 855 0.88 28.12 25.01
C LEU A 855 1.94 29.22 24.84
N SER A 856 2.95 29.22 25.70
CA SER A 856 4.05 30.20 25.76
C SER A 856 5.26 29.88 24.88
N LEU A 857 5.41 28.66 24.35
CA LEU A 857 6.66 28.16 23.75
C LEU A 857 7.25 29.09 22.68
N LEU A 858 6.41 29.59 21.75
CA LEU A 858 6.87 30.52 20.71
C LEU A 858 7.37 31.84 21.31
N ARG A 859 6.69 32.37 22.32
CA ARG A 859 7.08 33.64 22.98
C ARG A 859 8.34 33.49 23.82
N GLU A 860 8.51 32.35 24.49
CA GLU A 860 9.74 31.99 25.21
C GLU A 860 10.94 31.88 24.26
N LEU A 861 10.77 31.24 23.10
CA LEU A 861 11.81 31.12 22.09
C LEU A 861 12.14 32.49 21.46
N ILE A 862 11.13 33.29 21.11
CA ILE A 862 11.31 34.68 20.66
C ILE A 862 12.07 35.53 21.70
N ALA A 863 11.81 35.34 22.99
CA ALA A 863 12.50 36.07 24.06
C ALA A 863 13.97 35.61 24.25
N ARG A 864 14.27 34.31 24.10
CA ARG A 864 15.65 33.78 24.13
C ARG A 864 16.53 34.39 23.03
N HIS A 865 15.97 34.62 21.84
CA HIS A 865 16.69 35.18 20.68
C HIS A 865 16.56 36.71 20.56
N ASP A 866 16.46 37.43 21.70
CA ASP A 866 16.51 38.90 21.78
C ASP A 866 15.39 39.62 20.98
N PHE A 867 14.18 39.02 20.96
CA PHE A 867 13.00 39.53 20.26
C PHE A 867 13.33 39.96 18.81
N PRO A 868 13.66 39.03 17.90
CA PRO A 868 14.15 39.35 16.56
C PRO A 868 13.11 40.12 15.74
N ASP A 869 13.56 40.95 14.79
CA ASP A 869 12.66 41.79 13.98
C ASP A 869 11.68 40.98 13.13
N PHE A 870 12.11 39.79 12.69
CA PHE A 870 11.34 38.85 11.88
C PHE A 870 11.39 37.43 12.47
N VAL A 871 10.23 36.78 12.57
CA VAL A 871 10.10 35.36 12.93
C VAL A 871 9.33 34.63 11.84
N CYS A 872 10.03 33.84 11.03
CA CYS A 872 9.50 33.07 9.92
C CYS A 872 9.22 31.63 10.37
N LEU A 873 7.97 31.18 10.37
CA LEU A 873 7.65 29.77 10.60
C LEU A 873 7.21 29.08 9.31
N GLN A 874 7.63 27.83 9.17
CA GLN A 874 7.32 26.93 8.06
C GLN A 874 6.42 25.76 8.52
N GLU A 875 5.82 25.05 7.56
CA GLU A 875 4.85 23.96 7.74
C GLU A 875 3.62 24.27 8.61
N VAL A 876 3.11 25.50 8.53
CA VAL A 876 1.88 25.89 9.24
C VAL A 876 0.67 25.21 8.60
N ARG A 877 0.19 24.09 9.16
CA ARG A 877 -0.89 23.29 8.56
C ARG A 877 -2.30 23.86 8.82
N ALA A 878 -2.60 25.01 8.23
CA ALA A 878 -3.93 25.66 8.25
C ALA A 878 -4.37 26.12 6.84
N ARG A 879 -5.69 26.26 6.60
CA ARG A 879 -6.24 26.91 5.41
C ARG A 879 -6.60 28.37 5.67
N GLN A 880 -6.74 29.15 4.59
CA GLN A 880 -7.34 30.49 4.66
C GLN A 880 -8.77 30.50 5.25
N SER A 881 -9.50 29.37 5.20
CA SER A 881 -10.84 29.23 5.80
C SER A 881 -10.85 28.98 7.32
N ASP A 882 -9.71 28.59 7.91
CA ASP A 882 -9.64 28.14 9.31
C ASP A 882 -9.49 29.32 10.29
N LYS A 883 -10.55 30.13 10.42
CA LYS A 883 -10.57 31.37 11.21
C LYS A 883 -9.99 31.25 12.63
N GLU A 884 -10.27 30.15 13.33
CA GLU A 884 -9.73 29.88 14.67
C GLU A 884 -8.20 29.67 14.67
N TRP A 885 -7.66 28.98 13.67
CA TRP A 885 -6.21 28.83 13.51
C TRP A 885 -5.55 30.19 13.23
N ILE A 886 -6.16 31.02 12.37
CA ILE A 886 -5.67 32.37 12.05
C ILE A 886 -5.64 33.25 13.31
N VAL A 887 -6.64 33.16 14.19
CA VAL A 887 -6.66 33.87 15.49
C VAL A 887 -5.60 33.31 16.44
N ALA A 888 -5.51 31.97 16.59
CA ALA A 888 -4.53 31.34 17.48
C ALA A 888 -3.08 31.65 17.06
N LEU A 889 -2.79 31.68 15.76
CA LEU A 889 -1.50 32.06 15.18
C LEU A 889 -1.19 33.53 15.48
N LYS A 890 -2.10 34.46 15.16
CA LYS A 890 -1.91 35.90 15.47
C LYS A 890 -1.68 36.17 16.96
N ALA A 891 -2.30 35.38 17.84
CA ALA A 891 -2.08 35.46 19.28
C ALA A 891 -0.73 34.85 19.73
N ALA A 892 -0.23 33.79 19.09
CA ALA A 892 0.88 32.97 19.58
C ALA A 892 2.16 33.77 19.94
N ALA A 893 2.63 34.64 19.03
CA ALA A 893 3.80 35.48 19.26
C ALA A 893 3.55 36.64 20.25
N ASN A 894 2.31 36.83 20.72
CA ASN A 894 1.81 38.00 21.45
C ASN A 894 1.16 37.67 22.80
N LYS A 895 1.28 36.42 23.29
CA LYS A 895 0.60 35.91 24.51
C LYS A 895 1.12 36.42 25.86
N SER A 896 2.06 37.36 25.87
CA SER A 896 2.57 38.00 27.09
C SER A 896 2.65 39.51 26.85
N ASP A 897 2.30 40.29 27.88
CA ASP A 897 2.49 41.74 27.88
C ASP A 897 3.97 42.15 28.09
N SER A 898 4.86 41.20 28.42
CA SER A 898 6.31 41.43 28.44
C SER A 898 6.91 41.35 27.04
N GLY A 899 7.58 42.44 26.60
CA GLY A 899 8.29 42.55 25.32
C GLY A 899 7.45 43.11 24.15
N PRO A 900 8.06 43.37 22.98
CA PRO A 900 7.38 43.95 21.82
C PRO A 900 6.24 43.08 21.27
N LYS A 901 5.23 43.71 20.66
CA LYS A 901 4.15 43.01 19.94
C LYS A 901 4.53 42.84 18.45
N TYR A 902 3.98 41.80 17.83
CA TYR A 902 4.28 41.39 16.46
C TYR A 902 3.03 41.39 15.58
N THR A 903 3.15 41.91 14.36
CA THR A 903 2.13 41.79 13.31
C THR A 903 2.40 40.52 12.50
N ALA A 904 1.40 39.66 12.32
CA ALA A 904 1.56 38.39 11.62
C ALA A 904 1.00 38.43 10.19
N TYR A 905 1.88 38.23 9.22
CA TYR A 905 1.57 38.06 7.80
C TYR A 905 1.65 36.57 7.44
N MET A 906 0.72 36.04 6.65
CA MET A 906 0.65 34.59 6.38
C MET A 906 0.21 34.29 4.95
N SER A 907 0.77 33.22 4.39
CA SER A 907 0.20 32.54 3.22
C SER A 907 -0.22 31.14 3.66
N LEU A 908 -1.43 30.73 3.30
CA LEU A 908 -2.08 29.51 3.80
C LEU A 908 -2.77 28.77 2.66
N ASN A 909 -2.99 27.47 2.85
CA ASN A 909 -3.59 26.61 1.83
C ASN A 909 -4.98 27.11 1.37
N ARG A 910 -5.18 27.17 0.06
CA ARG A 910 -6.41 27.67 -0.60
C ARG A 910 -7.43 26.58 -0.94
N ALA A 911 -7.15 25.29 -0.67
CA ALA A 911 -8.09 24.20 -0.94
C ALA A 911 -9.27 24.19 0.04
N LEU A 912 -10.48 24.02 -0.52
CA LEU A 912 -11.71 23.88 0.27
C LEU A 912 -11.82 22.52 0.99
N ARG A 913 -11.19 21.47 0.46
CA ARG A 913 -11.23 20.09 0.97
C ARG A 913 -9.92 19.35 0.66
N GLY A 914 -9.49 18.46 1.55
CA GLY A 914 -8.31 17.61 1.38
C GLY A 914 -7.63 17.29 2.72
N PRO A 915 -6.77 16.25 2.81
CA PRO A 915 -6.15 15.82 4.06
C PRO A 915 -4.83 16.54 4.39
N ARG A 916 -4.33 17.42 3.51
CA ARG A 916 -3.06 18.13 3.70
C ARG A 916 -3.27 19.62 3.49
N HIS A 917 -2.91 20.39 4.50
CA HIS A 917 -2.85 21.84 4.48
C HIS A 917 -1.43 22.22 4.90
N PHE A 918 -0.88 23.23 4.25
CA PHE A 918 0.44 23.77 4.52
C PHE A 918 0.34 25.30 4.47
N GLY A 919 1.43 25.97 4.80
CA GLY A 919 1.43 27.42 4.93
C GLY A 919 2.74 27.92 5.53
N VAL A 920 2.94 29.22 5.42
CA VAL A 920 4.03 29.97 6.06
C VAL A 920 3.48 31.21 6.76
N ILE A 921 4.11 31.60 7.87
CA ILE A 921 3.75 32.80 8.62
C ILE A 921 5.01 33.56 9.02
N THR A 922 5.00 34.87 8.83
CA THR A 922 6.08 35.76 9.25
C THR A 922 5.52 36.79 10.23
N TYR A 923 6.00 36.73 11.47
CA TYR A 923 5.75 37.74 12.48
C TYR A 923 6.77 38.85 12.34
N VAL A 924 6.31 40.11 12.33
CA VAL A 924 7.13 41.31 12.14
C VAL A 924 6.98 42.21 13.36
N LYS A 925 8.11 42.57 13.98
CA LYS A 925 8.22 43.41 15.18
C LYS A 925 7.84 44.87 14.89
N ASP A 926 8.25 45.39 13.73
CA ASP A 926 7.92 46.72 13.24
C ASP A 926 7.25 46.63 11.86
N ALA A 927 5.92 46.62 11.85
CA ALA A 927 5.13 46.52 10.63
C ALA A 927 5.26 47.76 9.72
N HIS A 928 5.73 48.90 10.23
CA HIS A 928 5.86 50.12 9.44
C HIS A 928 7.01 50.06 8.41
N LYS A 929 7.93 49.09 8.56
CA LYS A 929 8.99 48.79 7.58
C LYS A 929 8.48 48.14 6.29
N ILE A 930 7.33 47.46 6.35
CA ILE A 930 6.75 46.77 5.19
C ILE A 930 6.20 47.81 4.21
N ALA A 931 6.58 47.71 2.93
CA ALA A 931 5.95 48.42 1.82
C ALA A 931 4.81 47.57 1.22
N VAL A 932 5.10 46.29 0.94
CA VAL A 932 4.14 45.34 0.35
C VAL A 932 4.26 43.98 1.03
N SER A 933 3.13 43.38 1.40
CA SER A 933 3.04 41.97 1.78
C SER A 933 2.18 41.21 0.79
N ARG A 934 2.68 40.13 0.18
CA ARG A 934 1.95 39.38 -0.85
C ARG A 934 2.19 37.87 -0.80
N GLU A 935 1.15 37.12 -1.13
CA GLU A 935 1.21 35.70 -1.46
C GLU A 935 1.65 35.52 -2.94
N VAL A 936 1.90 34.27 -3.37
CA VAL A 936 2.20 33.95 -4.77
C VAL A 936 1.04 33.20 -5.43
N ASP A 937 0.58 33.67 -6.59
CA ASP A 937 -0.59 33.06 -7.25
C ASP A 937 -0.34 31.63 -7.72
N TRP A 938 0.90 31.33 -8.14
CA TRP A 938 1.33 30.04 -8.66
C TRP A 938 1.56 28.95 -7.61
N ASP A 939 1.29 29.22 -6.32
CA ASP A 939 1.17 28.18 -5.29
C ASP A 939 -0.13 28.32 -4.48
N ALA A 940 -1.01 27.33 -4.62
CA ALA A 940 -2.24 27.24 -3.84
C ALA A 940 -2.07 26.51 -2.50
N GLU A 941 -0.87 25.99 -2.19
CA GLU A 941 -0.56 25.40 -0.89
C GLU A 941 -0.15 26.42 0.17
N GLY A 942 0.12 27.67 -0.21
CA GLY A 942 0.50 28.76 0.70
C GLY A 942 1.97 28.73 1.12
N ARG A 943 2.86 28.17 0.29
CA ARG A 943 4.25 27.84 0.65
C ARG A 943 5.25 28.99 0.62
N VAL A 944 4.83 30.18 0.18
CA VAL A 944 5.68 31.38 0.10
C VAL A 944 4.89 32.61 0.52
N ILE A 945 5.47 33.41 1.41
CA ILE A 945 5.04 34.80 1.61
C ILE A 945 6.23 35.73 1.40
N ILE A 946 5.96 36.83 0.71
CA ILE A 946 6.93 37.85 0.33
C ILE A 946 6.59 39.13 1.08
N LEU A 947 7.56 39.64 1.84
CA LEU A 947 7.51 40.95 2.48
C LEU A 947 8.56 41.85 1.82
N GLU A 948 8.10 42.81 1.04
CA GLU A 948 8.95 43.82 0.40
C GLU A 948 9.04 45.02 1.35
N MET A 949 10.24 45.34 1.82
CA MET A 949 10.51 46.45 2.74
C MET A 949 10.57 47.76 1.96
N LYS A 950 10.32 48.87 2.65
CA LYS A 950 10.54 50.21 2.09
C LYS A 950 11.99 50.40 1.66
N SER A 951 12.94 49.95 2.50
CA SER A 951 14.39 50.07 2.30
C SER A 951 14.98 49.18 1.20
N GLY A 952 14.26 48.91 0.11
CA GLY A 952 14.84 48.32 -1.10
C GLY A 952 15.31 46.87 -0.98
N TRP A 953 14.73 46.07 -0.06
CA TRP A 953 14.99 44.63 0.04
C TRP A 953 13.72 43.82 0.32
N ALA A 954 13.76 42.53 0.02
CA ALA A 954 12.62 41.62 0.19
C ALA A 954 12.99 40.39 1.03
N LEU A 955 12.15 40.10 2.03
CA LEU A 955 12.20 38.87 2.81
C LEU A 955 11.20 37.86 2.24
N LEU A 956 11.71 36.70 1.81
CA LEU A 956 10.90 35.56 1.39
C LEU A 956 10.96 34.47 2.47
N ASN A 957 9.80 34.14 3.06
CA ASN A 957 9.65 32.96 3.91
C ASN A 957 9.17 31.80 3.03
N VAL A 958 9.95 30.72 2.97
CA VAL A 958 9.79 29.62 1.99
C VAL A 958 9.64 28.26 2.70
N TYR A 959 8.65 27.48 2.27
CA TYR A 959 8.48 26.05 2.61
C TYR A 959 8.35 25.20 1.34
N ALA A 960 9.48 24.90 0.71
CA ALA A 960 9.52 24.19 -0.57
C ALA A 960 9.12 22.71 -0.43
N LEU A 961 8.56 22.11 -1.48
CA LEU A 961 8.09 20.73 -1.42
C LEU A 961 9.24 19.72 -1.21
N ASN A 962 9.05 18.76 -0.30
CA ASN A 962 9.84 17.53 -0.29
C ASN A 962 9.53 16.71 -1.57
N GLY A 963 10.58 16.45 -2.36
CA GLY A 963 10.49 15.81 -3.68
C GLY A 963 10.34 14.30 -3.57
N SER A 964 9.49 13.70 -4.40
CA SER A 964 9.26 12.25 -4.45
C SER A 964 8.40 11.88 -5.66
N GLU A 965 8.35 10.59 -6.00
CA GLU A 965 7.54 10.06 -7.11
C GLU A 965 6.04 9.94 -6.77
N TYR A 966 5.63 10.19 -5.52
CA TYR A 966 4.21 10.28 -5.17
C TYR A 966 3.54 11.43 -5.94
N PHE A 967 2.30 11.24 -6.36
CA PHE A 967 1.53 12.29 -7.03
C PHE A 967 1.27 13.49 -6.12
N TRP A 968 1.65 14.67 -6.60
CA TRP A 968 1.11 15.95 -6.21
C TRP A 968 -0.18 16.22 -6.99
N ARG A 969 -1.22 16.66 -6.29
CA ARG A 969 -2.47 17.15 -6.87
C ARG A 969 -2.57 18.64 -6.59
N ASP A 970 -3.00 19.40 -7.58
CA ASP A 970 -3.28 20.82 -7.44
C ASP A 970 -4.37 21.05 -6.36
N PRO A 971 -4.12 21.87 -5.32
CA PRO A 971 -5.11 22.26 -4.31
C PRO A 971 -6.40 22.87 -4.89
N LEU A 972 -6.34 23.47 -6.09
CA LEU A 972 -7.48 24.04 -6.81
C LEU A 972 -8.01 23.11 -7.91
N GLY A 973 -7.35 21.98 -8.17
CA GLY A 973 -7.73 21.02 -9.22
C GLY A 973 -7.60 21.51 -10.66
N GLN A 974 -6.93 22.64 -10.91
CA GLN A 974 -6.82 23.27 -12.23
C GLN A 974 -5.75 22.62 -13.11
N ASN A 975 -4.65 22.15 -12.50
CA ASN A 975 -3.53 21.52 -13.17
C ASN A 975 -3.60 19.99 -13.13
N ALA A 976 -3.13 19.35 -14.19
CA ALA A 976 -2.99 17.89 -14.24
C ALA A 976 -2.06 17.35 -13.13
N PRO A 977 -2.27 16.13 -12.61
CA PRO A 977 -1.41 15.53 -11.59
C PRO A 977 0.05 15.43 -12.06
N LYS A 978 0.96 15.86 -11.20
CA LYS A 978 2.43 15.76 -11.38
C LYS A 978 3.01 14.89 -10.27
N THR A 979 4.23 14.40 -10.38
CA THR A 979 4.96 13.91 -9.20
C THR A 979 5.29 15.08 -8.26
N ARG A 980 5.50 14.80 -6.97
CA ARG A 980 5.99 15.80 -6.01
C ARG A 980 7.37 16.32 -6.40
N ASN A 981 8.20 15.54 -7.10
CA ASN A 981 9.49 16.02 -7.59
C ASN A 981 9.35 16.97 -8.80
N GLU A 982 8.48 16.68 -9.76
CA GLU A 982 8.15 17.64 -10.84
C GLU A 982 7.58 18.94 -10.26
N ARG A 983 6.65 18.86 -9.29
CA ARG A 983 6.17 20.06 -8.60
C ARG A 983 7.27 20.78 -7.83
N LYS A 984 8.23 20.08 -7.19
CA LYS A 984 9.40 20.72 -6.54
C LYS A 984 10.24 21.49 -7.54
N ARG A 985 10.51 20.92 -8.72
CA ARG A 985 11.28 21.58 -9.79
C ARG A 985 10.55 22.80 -10.34
N ASP A 986 9.24 22.66 -10.62
CA ASP A 986 8.38 23.80 -10.99
C ASP A 986 8.34 24.89 -9.91
N PHE A 987 8.22 24.50 -8.63
CA PHE A 987 8.21 25.42 -7.49
C PHE A 987 9.51 26.22 -7.40
N ASN A 988 10.67 25.55 -7.49
CA ASN A 988 11.97 26.20 -7.49
C ASN A 988 12.12 27.15 -8.69
N ARG A 989 11.70 26.72 -9.89
CA ARG A 989 11.74 27.54 -11.12
C ARG A 989 10.82 28.77 -11.05
N LEU A 990 9.62 28.63 -10.50
CA LEU A 990 8.67 29.75 -10.33
C LEU A 990 9.15 30.71 -9.24
N LEU A 991 9.68 30.21 -8.12
CA LEU A 991 10.32 31.01 -7.08
C LEU A 991 11.54 31.78 -7.63
N MET A 992 12.32 31.17 -8.53
CA MET A 992 13.42 31.86 -9.22
C MET A 992 12.90 33.02 -10.08
N GLN A 993 11.86 32.80 -10.87
CA GLN A 993 11.24 33.83 -11.71
C GLN A 993 10.66 34.99 -10.87
N GLU A 994 10.03 34.67 -9.74
CA GLU A 994 9.53 35.62 -8.74
C GLU A 994 10.66 36.49 -8.15
N CYS A 995 11.78 35.86 -7.78
CA CYS A 995 12.99 36.52 -7.30
C CYS A 995 13.68 37.38 -8.38
N GLN A 996 13.71 36.93 -9.64
CA GLN A 996 14.21 37.73 -10.76
C GLN A 996 13.36 38.99 -10.98
N ALA A 997 12.03 38.88 -10.90
CA ALA A 997 11.10 40.01 -11.02
C ALA A 997 11.21 41.00 -9.84
N MET A 998 11.68 40.56 -8.67
CA MET A 998 12.03 41.46 -7.55
C MET A 998 13.37 42.16 -7.76
N ARG A 999 14.42 41.44 -8.19
CA ARG A 999 15.73 42.05 -8.52
C ARG A 999 15.62 43.08 -9.66
N ALA A 1000 14.76 42.81 -10.66
CA ALA A 1000 14.47 43.75 -11.75
C ALA A 1000 13.74 45.03 -11.28
N ARG A 1001 13.15 45.04 -10.08
CA ARG A 1001 12.60 46.23 -9.40
C ARG A 1001 13.57 46.84 -8.37
N GLY A 1002 14.84 46.46 -8.39
CA GLY A 1002 15.87 46.96 -7.48
C GLY A 1002 15.86 46.33 -6.08
N LEU A 1003 14.99 45.35 -5.80
CA LEU A 1003 14.90 44.72 -4.47
C LEU A 1003 16.03 43.72 -4.25
N ARG A 1004 16.86 43.97 -3.23
CA ARG A 1004 17.90 43.04 -2.75
C ARG A 1004 17.23 41.84 -2.04
N LEU A 1005 17.66 40.61 -2.32
CA LEU A 1005 16.96 39.40 -1.86
C LEU A 1005 17.49 38.81 -0.54
N VAL A 1006 16.57 38.42 0.35
CA VAL A 1006 16.80 37.54 1.50
C VAL A 1006 15.74 36.43 1.49
N LEU A 1007 16.13 35.19 1.18
CA LEU A 1007 15.26 34.02 1.27
C LEU A 1007 15.62 33.21 2.52
N ILE A 1008 14.61 32.79 3.29
CA ILE A 1008 14.83 31.97 4.49
C ILE A 1008 13.72 30.91 4.68
N GLY A 1009 14.10 29.73 5.17
CA GLY A 1009 13.20 28.63 5.48
C GLY A 1009 13.65 27.29 4.87
N ASP A 1010 12.75 26.31 4.89
CA ASP A 1010 12.97 24.94 4.46
C ASP A 1010 12.88 24.81 2.92
N PHE A 1011 14.01 24.56 2.28
CA PHE A 1011 14.10 24.27 0.85
C PHE A 1011 13.96 22.78 0.53
N ASN A 1012 13.84 21.91 1.54
CA ASN A 1012 13.71 20.45 1.44
C ASN A 1012 14.80 19.84 0.54
N ILE A 1013 16.03 20.36 0.64
CA ILE A 1013 17.13 20.02 -0.28
C ILE A 1013 18.51 20.31 0.34
N SER A 1014 19.33 19.27 0.51
CA SER A 1014 20.70 19.45 1.05
C SER A 1014 21.69 19.65 -0.09
N LEU A 1015 22.41 20.77 -0.08
CA LEU A 1015 23.24 21.21 -1.22
C LEU A 1015 24.48 20.35 -1.47
N THR A 1016 25.13 19.85 -0.41
CA THR A 1016 26.40 19.08 -0.50
C THR A 1016 26.43 17.85 0.42
N LYS A 1017 27.46 17.01 0.29
CA LYS A 1017 27.69 15.87 1.20
C LYS A 1017 27.99 16.27 2.65
N LYS A 1018 28.36 17.53 2.90
CA LYS A 1018 28.68 18.07 4.24
C LYS A 1018 27.42 18.54 4.98
N ASP A 1019 26.27 18.46 4.31
CA ASP A 1019 24.95 18.87 4.78
C ASP A 1019 24.06 17.64 5.10
N CYS A 1020 24.63 16.43 5.17
CA CYS A 1020 23.92 15.19 5.50
C CYS A 1020 24.80 14.19 6.26
N VAL A 1021 24.22 13.50 7.23
CA VAL A 1021 24.70 12.23 7.82
C VAL A 1021 23.54 11.24 7.78
N PRO A 1022 23.72 9.94 7.45
CA PRO A 1022 24.98 9.29 7.05
C PRO A 1022 25.36 9.50 5.58
N ARG A 1023 24.43 9.88 4.69
CA ARG A 1023 24.72 10.12 3.27
C ARG A 1023 23.78 11.13 2.61
N LEU A 1024 24.32 11.88 1.66
CA LEU A 1024 23.52 12.68 0.72
C LEU A 1024 22.70 11.77 -0.20
N ARG A 1025 21.43 12.13 -0.46
CA ARG A 1025 20.57 11.45 -1.44
C ARG A 1025 21.06 11.76 -2.86
N THR A 1026 21.77 10.82 -3.49
CA THR A 1026 22.35 10.94 -4.85
C THR A 1026 21.52 10.27 -5.94
N GLU A 1027 20.56 9.46 -5.51
CA GLU A 1027 19.52 8.83 -6.31
C GLU A 1027 18.56 9.84 -6.98
N TYR A 1028 18.07 9.48 -8.17
CA TYR A 1028 16.87 10.07 -8.74
C TYR A 1028 15.67 9.73 -7.83
N PRO A 1029 14.74 10.66 -7.54
CA PRO A 1029 14.53 11.93 -8.24
C PRO A 1029 15.21 13.16 -7.59
N HIS A 1030 15.68 13.03 -6.36
CA HIS A 1030 16.25 14.13 -5.56
C HIS A 1030 17.50 14.76 -6.21
N SER A 1031 18.33 13.97 -6.90
CA SER A 1031 19.58 14.45 -7.50
C SER A 1031 19.38 15.47 -8.61
N LEU A 1032 18.32 15.37 -9.42
CA LEU A 1032 18.02 16.32 -10.48
C LEU A 1032 17.58 17.68 -9.92
N ALA A 1033 16.65 17.68 -8.96
CA ALA A 1033 16.18 18.91 -8.34
C ALA A 1033 17.31 19.67 -7.60
N ARG A 1034 18.31 18.94 -7.05
CA ARG A 1034 19.51 19.56 -6.46
C ARG A 1034 20.47 20.09 -7.52
N LYS A 1035 20.62 19.38 -8.64
CA LYS A 1035 21.44 19.83 -9.76
C LYS A 1035 20.94 21.19 -10.25
N GLU A 1036 19.65 21.29 -10.55
CA GLU A 1036 18.99 22.53 -10.98
C GLU A 1036 19.08 23.64 -9.91
N PHE A 1037 18.97 23.30 -8.62
CA PHE A 1037 19.12 24.30 -7.55
C PHE A 1037 20.57 24.85 -7.43
N ASN A 1038 21.58 23.99 -7.56
CA ASN A 1038 22.99 24.37 -7.45
C ASN A 1038 23.52 25.05 -8.73
N GLU A 1039 23.09 24.61 -9.92
CA GLU A 1039 23.62 25.06 -11.21
C GLU A 1039 22.76 26.15 -11.87
N GLU A 1040 21.47 26.25 -11.56
CA GLU A 1040 20.56 27.27 -12.12
C GLU A 1040 20.08 28.26 -11.04
N PHE A 1041 19.41 27.79 -9.98
CA PHE A 1041 18.75 28.68 -8.99
C PHE A 1041 19.72 29.60 -8.26
N ILE A 1042 20.76 29.03 -7.63
CA ILE A 1042 21.75 29.79 -6.85
C ILE A 1042 22.52 30.80 -7.75
N PRO A 1043 23.08 30.42 -8.91
CA PRO A 1043 23.80 31.36 -9.79
C PRO A 1043 22.89 32.42 -10.42
N THR A 1044 21.68 32.07 -10.87
CA THR A 1044 20.77 33.03 -11.55
C THR A 1044 20.30 34.15 -10.62
N LEU A 1045 20.12 33.86 -9.34
CA LEU A 1045 19.74 34.86 -8.33
C LEU A 1045 20.95 35.59 -7.71
N ASP A 1046 22.17 35.13 -7.98
CA ASP A 1046 23.41 35.49 -7.27
C ASP A 1046 23.22 35.53 -5.73
N VAL A 1047 22.70 34.41 -5.20
CA VAL A 1047 22.52 34.22 -3.76
C VAL A 1047 23.62 33.33 -3.17
N VAL A 1048 23.86 33.47 -1.86
CA VAL A 1048 24.91 32.78 -1.12
C VAL A 1048 24.30 32.06 0.08
N ASP A 1049 24.71 30.81 0.28
CA ASP A 1049 24.45 30.03 1.51
C ASP A 1049 25.29 30.61 2.65
N VAL A 1050 24.70 31.54 3.40
CA VAL A 1050 25.39 32.39 4.38
C VAL A 1050 26.18 31.54 5.39
N TYR A 1051 25.61 30.43 5.84
CA TYR A 1051 26.28 29.57 6.82
C TYR A 1051 27.52 28.91 6.23
N ARG A 1052 27.46 28.48 4.96
CA ARG A 1052 28.59 27.81 4.30
C ARG A 1052 29.71 28.79 3.95
N GLU A 1053 29.36 30.05 3.68
CA GLU A 1053 30.33 31.15 3.50
C GLU A 1053 31.01 31.52 4.83
N VAL A 1054 30.23 31.76 5.90
CA VAL A 1054 30.74 32.23 7.21
C VAL A 1054 31.48 31.13 7.99
N HIS A 1055 30.96 29.90 8.02
CA HIS A 1055 31.51 28.80 8.84
C HIS A 1055 32.30 27.75 8.04
N GLY A 1056 32.46 27.95 6.72
CA GLY A 1056 33.35 27.18 5.86
C GLY A 1056 33.09 25.67 5.88
N GLN A 1057 33.92 24.91 6.60
CA GLN A 1057 33.84 23.45 6.67
C GLN A 1057 33.08 22.91 7.89
N LYS A 1058 32.57 23.77 8.78
CA LYS A 1058 31.78 23.34 9.94
C LYS A 1058 30.53 22.59 9.49
N ALA A 1059 30.20 21.50 10.18
CA ALA A 1059 28.91 20.84 10.01
C ALA A 1059 27.83 21.63 10.76
N ALA A 1060 26.65 21.71 10.16
CA ALA A 1060 25.42 22.06 10.85
C ALA A 1060 24.26 21.28 10.22
N PHE A 1061 23.26 20.97 11.02
CA PHE A 1061 22.04 20.29 10.61
C PHE A 1061 20.82 21.10 11.03
N SER A 1062 19.81 21.10 10.16
CA SER A 1062 18.55 21.82 10.39
C SER A 1062 17.37 20.88 10.57
N TRP A 1063 17.49 19.62 10.15
CA TRP A 1063 16.53 18.53 10.31
C TRP A 1063 17.22 17.29 10.90
N PHE A 1064 16.53 16.58 11.79
CA PHE A 1064 17.03 15.39 12.49
C PHE A 1064 15.96 14.31 12.53
N VAL A 1065 16.28 13.08 12.14
CA VAL A 1065 15.26 12.01 12.18
C VAL A 1065 14.83 11.73 13.63
N LYS A 1066 13.52 11.55 13.84
CA LYS A 1066 12.96 11.17 15.14
C LYS A 1066 13.40 9.75 15.52
N GLY A 1067 13.53 9.48 16.81
CA GLY A 1067 13.85 8.15 17.36
C GLY A 1067 15.32 7.71 17.32
N LYS A 1068 16.23 8.46 16.66
CA LYS A 1068 17.68 8.15 16.63
C LYS A 1068 18.50 9.13 17.49
N PRO A 1069 19.73 8.76 17.91
CA PRO A 1069 20.64 9.68 18.57
C PRO A 1069 20.92 10.93 17.71
N GLN A 1070 21.09 12.08 18.36
CA GLN A 1070 21.31 13.36 17.67
C GLN A 1070 22.56 13.29 16.77
N GLY A 1071 22.42 13.75 15.53
CA GLY A 1071 23.48 13.73 14.51
C GLY A 1071 23.72 12.37 13.84
N ALA A 1072 23.09 11.27 14.28
CA ALA A 1072 23.28 9.95 13.65
C ALA A 1072 22.61 9.82 12.26
N ASP A 1073 21.52 10.58 12.04
CA ASP A 1073 20.80 10.68 10.76
C ASP A 1073 20.11 12.05 10.72
N ALA A 1074 20.71 12.99 10.00
CA ALA A 1074 20.43 14.42 10.07
C ALA A 1074 20.84 15.12 8.77
N ALA A 1075 20.20 16.24 8.47
CA ALA A 1075 20.43 17.00 7.24
C ALA A 1075 20.28 18.51 7.45
N ARG A 1076 20.95 19.31 6.63
CA ARG A 1076 20.65 20.73 6.44
C ARG A 1076 19.76 20.85 5.21
N VAL A 1077 18.54 21.34 5.42
CA VAL A 1077 17.49 21.52 4.39
C VAL A 1077 16.84 22.91 4.48
N ASP A 1078 16.92 23.54 5.65
CA ASP A 1078 16.66 24.95 5.88
C ASP A 1078 17.92 25.77 5.57
N TYR A 1079 17.72 26.93 4.94
CA TYR A 1079 18.81 27.82 4.54
C TYR A 1079 18.44 29.29 4.76
N ALA A 1080 19.47 30.10 5.01
CA ALA A 1080 19.46 31.52 4.74
C ALA A 1080 20.24 31.76 3.44
N LEU A 1081 19.54 32.20 2.39
CA LEU A 1081 20.11 32.52 1.09
C LEU A 1081 19.95 34.04 0.86
N VAL A 1082 21.03 34.80 1.02
CA VAL A 1082 21.05 36.25 0.77
C VAL A 1082 21.70 36.54 -0.57
N GLN A 1083 21.27 37.60 -1.26
CA GLN A 1083 21.97 38.10 -2.43
C GLN A 1083 23.42 38.47 -2.06
N ARG A 1084 24.41 38.17 -2.93
CA ARG A 1084 25.85 38.37 -2.64
C ARG A 1084 26.18 39.79 -2.17
N THR A 1085 25.48 40.78 -2.69
CA THR A 1085 25.57 42.21 -2.32
C THR A 1085 25.02 42.55 -0.92
N LEU A 1086 24.75 41.54 -0.08
CA LEU A 1086 24.41 41.66 1.34
C LEU A 1086 25.35 40.83 2.23
N MET A 1087 26.34 40.12 1.67
CA MET A 1087 27.24 39.27 2.47
C MET A 1087 28.17 40.07 3.38
N ASP A 1088 28.57 41.27 2.97
CA ASP A 1088 29.28 42.27 3.78
C ASP A 1088 28.44 42.79 4.96
N ARG A 1089 27.11 42.68 4.85
CA ARG A 1089 26.13 43.06 5.88
C ARG A 1089 25.78 41.89 6.82
N VAL A 1090 26.28 40.68 6.60
CA VAL A 1090 26.07 39.56 7.54
C VAL A 1090 26.88 39.77 8.83
N ILE A 1091 26.19 39.73 9.97
CA ILE A 1091 26.80 39.76 11.31
C ILE A 1091 26.97 38.33 11.83
N GLU A 1092 25.88 37.55 11.82
CA GLU A 1092 25.85 36.19 12.37
C GLU A 1092 24.89 35.29 11.60
N THR A 1093 25.14 33.98 11.63
CA THR A 1093 24.12 32.96 11.36
C THR A 1093 24.43 31.69 12.13
N MET A 1094 23.40 31.01 12.66
CA MET A 1094 23.54 29.85 13.54
C MET A 1094 22.33 28.92 13.44
N TYR A 1095 22.58 27.60 13.46
CA TYR A 1095 21.55 26.58 13.65
C TYR A 1095 21.54 26.18 15.13
N HIS A 1096 20.37 26.23 15.74
CA HIS A 1096 20.17 25.99 17.17
C HIS A 1096 19.80 24.51 17.38
N GLU A 1097 20.79 23.64 17.17
CA GLU A 1097 20.61 22.19 17.10
C GLU A 1097 20.15 21.53 18.41
N ASP A 1098 20.30 22.21 19.55
CA ASP A 1098 19.97 21.65 20.86
C ASP A 1098 18.48 21.32 21.01
N SER A 1099 18.22 20.25 21.77
CA SER A 1099 16.87 19.77 22.09
C SER A 1099 15.94 20.81 22.73
N VAL A 1100 16.48 21.76 23.51
CA VAL A 1100 15.70 22.81 24.20
C VAL A 1100 15.37 23.98 23.28
N GLU A 1101 16.13 24.19 22.20
CA GLU A 1101 15.81 25.15 21.14
C GLU A 1101 14.84 24.54 20.11
N ARG A 1102 15.06 23.28 19.71
CA ARG A 1102 14.15 22.49 18.86
C ARG A 1102 12.79 22.21 19.49
N ALA A 1103 12.74 22.02 20.80
CA ALA A 1103 11.58 21.69 21.62
C ALA A 1103 10.78 20.46 21.16
N HIS A 1104 9.88 20.62 20.18
CA HIS A 1104 8.98 19.56 19.68
C HIS A 1104 9.21 19.20 18.20
N SER A 1105 9.97 20.02 17.47
CA SER A 1105 10.17 19.88 16.03
C SER A 1105 11.34 18.93 15.71
N ASP A 1106 11.23 18.20 14.59
CA ASP A 1106 12.41 17.57 13.97
C ASP A 1106 13.37 18.59 13.35
N HIS A 1107 12.94 19.84 13.16
CA HIS A 1107 13.78 20.95 12.72
C HIS A 1107 14.34 21.83 13.86
N ALA A 1108 15.57 22.31 13.65
CA ALA A 1108 16.24 23.31 14.48
C ALA A 1108 15.98 24.75 14.01
N PRO A 1109 15.77 25.71 14.93
CA PRO A 1109 15.71 27.12 14.57
C PRO A 1109 17.02 27.60 13.92
N LEU A 1110 16.90 28.48 12.93
CA LEU A 1110 18.00 29.15 12.23
C LEU A 1110 17.93 30.65 12.52
N THR A 1111 19.00 31.25 13.02
CA THR A 1111 19.13 32.72 13.10
C THR A 1111 20.02 33.28 11.98
N LEU A 1112 19.71 34.51 11.57
CA LEU A 1112 20.50 35.36 10.69
C LEU A 1112 20.41 36.79 11.24
N ALA A 1113 21.54 37.50 11.38
CA ALA A 1113 21.54 38.93 11.68
C ALA A 1113 22.28 39.71 10.58
N LEU A 1114 21.65 40.79 10.11
CA LEU A 1114 22.15 41.65 9.04
C LEU A 1114 22.27 43.10 9.54
N ARG A 1115 23.41 43.77 9.31
CA ARG A 1115 23.61 45.18 9.71
C ARG A 1115 23.01 46.16 8.72
N ASP A 1116 22.43 47.22 9.27
CA ASP A 1116 22.14 48.49 8.59
C ASP A 1116 21.20 48.36 7.37
N MET A 1117 20.32 47.35 7.40
CA MET A 1117 19.32 47.03 6.36
C MET A 1117 18.22 48.09 6.19
N ASP A 1118 18.10 49.02 7.13
CA ASP A 1118 17.16 50.15 7.04
C ASP A 1118 17.69 51.27 6.11
N GLY A 1119 19.01 51.40 5.94
CA GLY A 1119 19.65 52.46 5.13
C GLY A 1119 19.85 52.12 3.64
N LEU A 1120 19.29 51.00 3.17
CA LEU A 1120 19.46 50.50 1.80
C LEU A 1120 18.70 51.28 0.71
N GLU A 1121 17.90 52.28 1.10
CA GLU A 1121 17.27 53.30 0.23
C GLU A 1121 18.31 54.30 -0.31
N GLU A 1122 19.18 54.85 0.54
CA GLU A 1122 20.09 55.97 0.20
C GLU A 1122 21.19 55.59 -0.82
N GLU A 1123 21.51 54.30 -0.92
CA GLU A 1123 22.43 53.74 -1.94
C GLU A 1123 21.85 53.76 -3.37
N ASN A 1124 20.52 53.87 -3.55
CA ASN A 1124 19.92 53.87 -4.89
C ASN A 1124 19.98 55.26 -5.55
N ASP A 1125 19.75 56.33 -4.80
CA ASP A 1125 19.79 57.71 -5.34
C ASP A 1125 21.22 58.15 -5.72
N THR A 1126 22.24 57.60 -5.05
CA THR A 1126 23.65 57.90 -5.34
C THR A 1126 24.16 57.27 -6.65
N VAL A 1127 23.44 56.31 -7.24
CA VAL A 1127 23.84 55.66 -8.52
C VAL A 1127 23.29 56.39 -9.74
N LEU A 1128 22.29 57.28 -9.59
CA LEU A 1128 21.63 57.99 -10.69
C LEU A 1128 22.26 59.35 -11.04
N LEU A 1129 23.35 59.76 -10.36
CA LEU A 1129 24.07 61.01 -10.59
C LEU A 1129 25.59 60.79 -10.78
N GLY A 1130 25.96 60.00 -11.78
CA GLY A 1130 27.32 59.85 -12.30
C GLY A 1130 27.43 60.31 -13.76
N GLU A 1131 28.57 60.89 -14.15
CA GLU A 1131 28.72 61.63 -15.41
C GLU A 1131 28.73 60.77 -16.70
N PRO A 1132 28.26 61.30 -17.85
CA PRO A 1132 28.28 60.61 -19.14
C PRO A 1132 29.60 60.81 -19.91
N LEU A 1133 30.53 59.85 -19.78
CA LEU A 1133 31.78 59.76 -20.56
C LEU A 1133 32.12 58.29 -20.84
N ALA A 1134 32.69 57.90 -21.98
CA ALA A 1134 32.86 58.57 -23.29
C ALA A 1134 33.08 57.51 -24.39
#